data_AF-A0A2V4CYL7-F1
#
_entry.id   AF-A0A2V4CYL7-F1
#
_cell.length_a   1.000
_cell.length_b   1.000
_cell.length_c   1.000
_cell.angle_alpha   90.00
_cell.angle_beta   90.00
_cell.angle_gamma   90.00
#
_symmetry.space_group_name_H-M   'P 1'
#
loop_
_entity.id
_entity.type
_entity.pdbx_description
1 polymer ?
#
loop_
_entity_poly.entity_id
_entity_poly.type
_entity_poly.pdbx_seq_one_letter_code
_entity_poly.pdbx_strand_id
1 'polypeptide(L)'
;MQLRSVILNLFIAAMLTSTAWAMAIEFSSFEKDLFEVTQSRDASARSPLSWSLSAGGSEDDVVTGIATSSDGSIYVAGNFIENIMFGDEGGLQATGLQYDEDFFIAKAFPNGTWDWMVGGGTDIGGDSVAGIALDSNEDIIITGLYCSGTAGEACSMSLGSLTALSKGQDEDEGNVFVAKLSSGGAWQWVESVGTVNDEIAIDVVVDSNDSVFVSLLFRGMLNVGSSTIPSGGDSYSLAVAKLSSSLTWEWAVGGFAAGDVGFEPFGGLCLGPMDEVYFAGSFLGDIMLNPMSLTSAGGSDVIISHITDNGSWGWGYSAGGVNDDWGTGCIVDSNGTVFTTGAFQDTASFGNASYVVSNGWFDLFVATSAADGNWSNVISAGGSGYESIDSMVVTANDDILLLGQLSSSFSLGSENLSTSGGDDILLAMLDNSGNWNWGIAAGGSGNDKGIGIALDSTGSAVSVVNYQLTATFSGAQNTSVGNSDLAIWGYSKDLDGDGITDGSDNCPADANPDQYDHDSDGLGDACDDDLDNDGLANHDDDCDMGATGWFSDNNSDHDGDGCLDASLEDPDDDNDGVLDDHPDICPKGPVGWISNASNDENTDGCEDVDTDGDGLVDQLDNCANLSNLDQADLDGDGIGDVCDDDIDGDG
;
A
#
# COMPACT_ATOMS: atom_id res chain seq x y z
N MET A 1 -6.22 89.31 0.12
CA MET A 1 -5.39 90.26 -0.65
C MET A 1 -4.63 89.44 -1.68
N GLN A 2 -5.00 89.50 -2.96
CA GLN A 2 -4.45 90.41 -4.00
C GLN A 2 -3.02 90.00 -4.45
N LEU A 3 -2.68 89.89 -5.74
CA LEU A 3 -3.46 89.84 -7.00
C LEU A 3 -2.50 89.55 -8.18
N ARG A 4 -2.84 88.65 -9.16
CA ARG A 4 -2.49 88.69 -10.63
C ARG A 4 -1.00 88.86 -11.10
N SER A 5 -0.51 88.49 -12.29
CA SER A 5 -0.96 87.77 -13.51
C SER A 5 0.22 87.74 -14.55
N VAL A 6 0.08 87.05 -15.70
CA VAL A 6 0.85 87.18 -16.99
C VAL A 6 2.15 86.32 -17.13
N ILE A 7 2.51 85.64 -18.24
CA ILE A 7 1.83 84.90 -19.35
C ILE A 7 2.89 84.30 -20.35
N LEU A 8 2.68 83.08 -20.90
CA LEU A 8 3.27 82.43 -22.13
C LEU A 8 4.82 82.37 -22.32
N ASN A 9 5.47 81.43 -23.04
CA ASN A 9 5.18 80.21 -23.85
C ASN A 9 6.52 79.40 -23.95
N LEU A 10 6.67 78.10 -24.29
CA LEU A 10 6.06 77.23 -25.32
C LEU A 10 6.41 75.71 -25.06
N PHE A 11 5.48 74.78 -25.35
CA PHE A 11 5.51 73.31 -25.68
C PHE A 11 6.84 72.48 -25.70
N ILE A 12 6.92 71.14 -25.42
CA ILE A 12 6.15 69.94 -25.91
C ILE A 12 6.11 68.75 -24.86
N ALA A 13 5.09 67.87 -24.97
CA ALA A 13 4.77 66.54 -24.33
C ALA A 13 5.89 65.68 -23.65
N ALA A 14 5.74 64.93 -22.53
CA ALA A 14 4.67 64.04 -21.96
C ALA A 14 4.69 62.58 -22.53
N MET A 15 4.39 61.46 -21.81
CA MET A 15 3.85 61.18 -20.44
C MET A 15 3.95 59.67 -20.05
N LEU A 16 4.17 59.26 -18.78
CA LEU A 16 3.49 58.17 -17.98
C LEU A 16 4.22 57.73 -16.67
N THR A 17 3.54 57.98 -15.53
CA THR A 17 3.38 57.29 -14.21
C THR A 17 4.04 55.91 -13.93
N SER A 18 4.36 55.47 -12.68
CA SER A 18 4.07 55.95 -11.29
C SER A 18 5.16 55.50 -10.26
N THR A 19 4.97 55.81 -8.96
CA THR A 19 6.01 55.86 -7.89
C THR A 19 5.91 54.80 -6.77
N ALA A 20 7.07 54.35 -6.24
CA ALA A 20 7.31 54.01 -4.82
C ALA A 20 8.85 54.00 -4.57
N TRP A 21 9.44 54.89 -3.77
CA TRP A 21 9.69 54.77 -2.31
C TRP A 21 10.48 53.52 -1.88
N ALA A 22 11.78 53.69 -1.66
CA ALA A 22 12.61 52.87 -0.79
C ALA A 22 13.58 53.79 -0.02
N MET A 23 13.69 53.63 1.30
CA MET A 23 14.62 54.35 2.16
C MET A 23 15.40 53.32 2.98
N ALA A 24 16.69 53.18 2.69
CA ALA A 24 17.59 52.29 3.42
C ALA A 24 18.15 52.99 4.67
N ILE A 25 18.31 52.24 5.77
CA ILE A 25 19.14 52.59 6.93
C ILE A 25 19.93 51.35 7.33
N GLU A 26 21.19 51.55 7.73
CA GLU A 26 22.24 50.53 7.85
C GLU A 26 22.25 49.75 9.18
N PHE A 27 23.03 48.68 9.17
CA PHE A 27 23.34 47.74 10.26
C PHE A 27 23.96 48.37 11.52
N SER A 28 23.67 47.76 12.68
CA SER A 28 24.70 47.54 13.70
C SER A 28 24.41 46.27 14.53
N SER A 29 25.32 45.29 14.46
CA SER A 29 25.66 44.27 15.47
C SER A 29 24.55 43.69 16.36
N PHE A 30 24.23 42.41 16.13
CA PHE A 30 23.91 41.46 17.20
C PHE A 30 24.69 40.16 16.96
N GLU A 31 25.03 39.45 18.03
CA GLU A 31 25.94 38.30 17.98
C GLU A 31 25.31 37.09 17.27
N LYS A 32 26.13 36.34 16.51
CA LYS A 32 25.78 34.99 16.07
C LYS A 32 25.97 34.04 17.25
N ASP A 33 24.91 33.81 18.02
CA ASP A 33 24.77 32.52 18.68
C ASP A 33 24.45 31.50 17.58
N LEU A 34 25.48 30.78 17.15
CA LEU A 34 25.34 29.57 16.35
C LEU A 34 24.60 28.55 17.22
N PHE A 35 23.35 28.27 16.85
CA PHE A 35 22.63 27.11 17.33
C PHE A 35 23.25 25.88 16.64
N GLU A 36 24.38 25.40 17.17
CA GLU A 36 24.77 24.01 16.97
C GLU A 36 23.69 23.17 17.65
N VAL A 37 22.70 22.73 16.86
CA VAL A 37 21.92 21.56 17.22
C VAL A 37 22.90 20.41 17.22
N THR A 38 23.40 20.06 18.40
CA THR A 38 23.97 18.74 18.62
C THR A 38 22.84 17.73 18.47
N GLN A 39 22.55 17.30 17.24
CA GLN A 39 21.81 16.06 17.02
C GLN A 39 22.58 14.97 17.77
N SER A 40 21.92 14.32 18.73
CA SER A 40 22.47 13.18 19.42
C SER A 40 22.63 12.04 18.43
N ARG A 41 23.85 11.51 18.28
CA ARG A 41 24.14 10.28 17.53
C ARG A 41 23.67 9.02 18.28
N ASP A 42 22.43 9.05 18.74
CA ASP A 42 21.67 7.91 19.27
C ASP A 42 20.38 7.83 18.44
N ALA A 43 20.44 7.12 17.32
CA ALA A 43 19.28 6.80 16.47
C ALA A 43 18.16 6.13 17.29
N SER A 44 18.54 5.30 18.27
CA SER A 44 17.63 4.59 19.19
C SER A 44 16.89 5.48 20.22
N ALA A 45 16.76 6.79 19.99
CA ALA A 45 16.22 7.73 20.97
C ALA A 45 15.39 8.90 20.39
N ARG A 46 15.16 8.96 19.07
CA ARG A 46 14.19 9.94 18.52
C ARG A 46 12.76 9.50 18.87
N SER A 47 11.95 10.47 19.27
CA SER A 47 10.51 10.25 19.46
C SER A 47 9.83 10.39 18.10
N PRO A 48 8.90 9.48 17.74
CA PRO A 48 8.19 9.56 16.47
C PRO A 48 7.41 10.88 16.38
N LEU A 49 7.24 11.38 15.16
CA LEU A 49 6.38 12.53 14.87
C LEU A 49 4.94 12.02 14.87
N SER A 50 4.08 12.65 15.66
CA SER A 50 2.67 12.26 15.71
C SER A 50 1.75 13.43 16.02
N TRP A 51 0.57 13.40 15.41
CA TRP A 51 -0.48 14.38 15.53
C TRP A 51 -1.85 13.70 15.50
N SER A 52 -2.88 14.37 16.04
CA SER A 52 -4.25 13.88 15.97
C SER A 52 -5.23 15.01 15.69
N LEU A 53 -6.28 14.70 14.92
CA LEU A 53 -7.38 15.60 14.57
C LEU A 53 -8.70 14.87 14.81
N SER A 54 -9.56 15.37 15.71
CA SER A 54 -10.84 14.73 16.02
C SER A 54 -12.07 15.46 15.47
N ALA A 55 -13.15 14.70 15.36
CA ALA A 55 -14.52 15.18 15.20
C ALA A 55 -15.44 14.36 16.12
N GLY A 56 -16.53 14.96 16.58
CA GLY A 56 -17.34 14.36 17.64
C GLY A 56 -18.59 15.14 18.00
N GLY A 57 -19.51 14.49 18.69
CA GLY A 57 -20.88 14.95 18.88
C GLY A 57 -21.34 14.97 20.33
N SER A 58 -22.49 14.35 20.58
CA SER A 58 -23.00 14.14 21.95
C SER A 58 -23.48 12.72 22.23
N GLU A 59 -23.49 11.87 21.21
CA GLU A 59 -23.93 10.47 21.27
C GLU A 59 -22.79 9.58 20.75
N ASP A 60 -23.01 8.72 19.76
CA ASP A 60 -21.97 7.96 19.08
C ASP A 60 -21.71 8.54 17.68
N ASP A 61 -20.45 8.87 17.44
CA ASP A 61 -19.90 9.47 16.22
C ASP A 61 -18.72 8.61 15.76
N VAL A 62 -18.91 7.83 14.69
CA VAL A 62 -17.98 6.76 14.29
C VAL A 62 -17.45 6.94 12.87
N VAL A 63 -16.15 6.76 12.69
CA VAL A 63 -15.53 6.60 11.37
C VAL A 63 -15.64 5.15 10.90
N THR A 64 -15.80 4.96 9.59
CA THR A 64 -15.87 3.63 8.94
C THR A 64 -14.81 3.44 7.86
N GLY A 65 -14.23 4.52 7.31
CA GLY A 65 -13.10 4.40 6.38
C GLY A 65 -12.32 5.69 6.15
N ILE A 66 -11.15 5.53 5.52
CA ILE A 66 -10.21 6.58 5.12
C ILE A 66 -9.76 6.35 3.68
N ALA A 67 -9.50 7.43 2.94
CA ALA A 67 -8.71 7.40 1.72
C ALA A 67 -7.81 8.63 1.65
N THR A 68 -6.61 8.51 1.09
CA THR A 68 -5.67 9.61 0.89
C THR A 68 -5.44 9.88 -0.59
N SER A 69 -5.13 11.14 -0.91
CA SER A 69 -4.88 11.62 -2.27
C SER A 69 -3.42 12.01 -2.47
N SER A 70 -2.99 12.14 -3.72
CA SER A 70 -1.60 12.44 -4.07
C SER A 70 -1.11 13.82 -3.60
N ASP A 71 -2.03 14.77 -3.34
CA ASP A 71 -1.71 16.07 -2.72
C ASP A 71 -1.56 16.01 -1.18
N GLY A 72 -1.74 14.82 -0.60
CA GLY A 72 -1.71 14.56 0.84
C GLY A 72 -3.02 14.85 1.56
N SER A 73 -4.08 15.26 0.88
CA SER A 73 -5.40 15.42 1.51
C SER A 73 -5.96 14.07 1.96
N ILE A 74 -6.59 14.10 3.14
CA ILE A 74 -7.14 12.93 3.82
C ILE A 74 -8.66 13.03 3.77
N TYR A 75 -9.32 12.00 3.24
CA TYR A 75 -10.77 11.87 3.17
C TYR A 75 -11.23 10.82 4.17
N VAL A 76 -12.27 11.13 4.93
CA VAL A 76 -12.84 10.21 5.92
C VAL A 76 -14.35 10.12 5.75
N ALA A 77 -14.89 8.92 5.95
CA ALA A 77 -16.31 8.62 5.92
C ALA A 77 -16.73 7.95 7.23
N GLY A 78 -17.97 8.21 7.67
CA GLY A 78 -18.49 7.65 8.91
C GLY A 78 -19.96 8.00 9.17
N ASN A 79 -20.46 7.58 10.33
CA ASN A 79 -21.84 7.79 10.77
C ASN A 79 -21.87 8.65 12.03
N PHE A 80 -22.97 9.35 12.28
CA PHE A 80 -23.15 10.18 13.46
C PHE A 80 -24.61 10.21 13.94
N ILE A 81 -24.81 10.30 15.25
CA ILE A 81 -26.13 10.35 15.88
C ILE A 81 -26.43 11.76 16.42
N GLU A 82 -27.62 12.28 16.11
CA GLU A 82 -28.06 13.68 16.36
C GLU A 82 -27.20 14.77 15.69
N ASN A 83 -25.91 14.88 16.02
CA ASN A 83 -25.03 15.97 15.58
C ASN A 83 -23.55 15.69 15.80
N ILE A 84 -22.73 16.09 14.82
CA ILE A 84 -21.26 15.99 14.84
C ILE A 84 -20.60 17.36 14.60
N MET A 85 -19.47 17.62 15.26
CA MET A 85 -18.67 18.85 15.13
C MET A 85 -17.22 18.56 14.70
N PHE A 86 -16.73 19.31 13.71
CA PHE A 86 -15.38 19.23 13.14
C PHE A 86 -14.55 20.47 13.54
N GLY A 87 -14.26 20.61 14.83
CA GLY A 87 -13.51 21.75 15.36
C GLY A 87 -14.19 23.10 15.12
N ASP A 88 -13.44 24.09 14.63
CA ASP A 88 -13.92 25.46 14.36
C ASP A 88 -14.66 25.60 13.01
N GLU A 89 -14.55 24.62 12.09
CA GLU A 89 -15.15 24.70 10.74
C GLU A 89 -16.67 24.47 10.74
N GLY A 90 -17.22 23.92 11.82
CA GLY A 90 -18.66 23.73 12.02
C GLY A 90 -19.01 22.26 12.24
N GLY A 91 -20.21 21.88 11.80
CA GLY A 91 -20.76 20.56 12.08
C GLY A 91 -22.02 20.26 11.30
N LEU A 92 -22.47 19.01 11.41
CA LEU A 92 -23.67 18.48 10.77
C LEU A 92 -24.76 18.25 11.83
N GLN A 93 -25.98 18.00 11.36
CA GLN A 93 -27.14 17.63 12.17
C GLN A 93 -27.84 16.51 11.42
N ALA A 94 -28.29 15.48 12.15
CA ALA A 94 -29.01 14.38 11.55
C ALA A 94 -30.34 14.87 10.96
N THR A 95 -30.77 14.21 9.90
CA THR A 95 -32.06 14.43 9.25
C THR A 95 -33.16 13.76 10.10
N GLY A 96 -34.44 14.00 9.81
CA GLY A 96 -35.51 13.25 10.47
C GLY A 96 -35.75 13.56 11.97
N LEU A 97 -35.54 12.55 12.81
CA LEU A 97 -35.96 12.45 14.21
C LEU A 97 -34.81 12.62 15.21
N GLN A 98 -35.17 12.66 16.50
CA GLN A 98 -34.16 12.62 17.56
C GLN A 98 -33.58 11.19 17.64
N TYR A 99 -32.26 11.08 17.69
CA TYR A 99 -31.48 9.83 17.59
C TYR A 99 -31.58 9.09 16.24
N ASP A 100 -31.81 9.80 15.12
CA ASP A 100 -31.46 9.24 13.80
C ASP A 100 -29.93 9.17 13.63
N GLU A 101 -29.49 8.16 12.89
CA GLU A 101 -28.12 7.95 12.43
C GLU A 101 -28.05 8.41 10.96
N ASP A 102 -27.28 9.47 10.70
CA ASP A 102 -26.95 9.97 9.37
C ASP A 102 -25.46 9.68 9.08
N PHE A 103 -25.03 9.78 7.82
CA PHE A 103 -23.61 9.65 7.46
C PHE A 103 -22.94 10.98 7.10
N PHE A 104 -21.62 11.04 7.28
CA PHE A 104 -20.76 12.16 6.91
C PHE A 104 -19.61 11.72 6.00
N ILE A 105 -19.12 12.67 5.22
CA ILE A 105 -17.83 12.64 4.51
C ILE A 105 -17.13 13.95 4.82
N ALA A 106 -15.88 13.88 5.28
CA ALA A 106 -15.08 15.05 5.58
C ALA A 106 -13.70 14.95 4.96
N LYS A 107 -13.11 16.11 4.69
CA LYS A 107 -11.74 16.25 4.19
C LYS A 107 -10.89 17.00 5.21
N ALA A 108 -9.70 16.48 5.47
CA ALA A 108 -8.64 17.16 6.23
C ALA A 108 -7.42 17.42 5.34
N PHE A 109 -6.71 18.50 5.64
CA PHE A 109 -5.40 18.81 5.07
C PHE A 109 -4.31 17.97 5.78
N PRO A 110 -3.19 17.66 5.09
CA PRO A 110 -2.04 16.95 5.69
C PRO A 110 -1.35 17.70 6.84
N ASN A 111 -1.72 18.96 7.10
CA ASN A 111 -1.25 19.74 8.25
C ASN A 111 -2.06 19.49 9.55
N GLY A 112 -3.00 18.54 9.54
CA GLY A 112 -3.86 18.22 10.69
C GLY A 112 -4.98 19.25 10.95
N THR A 113 -5.61 19.79 9.90
CA THR A 113 -6.80 20.65 10.04
C THR A 113 -7.92 20.26 9.07
N TRP A 114 -9.18 20.46 9.45
CA TRP A 114 -10.35 20.20 8.60
C TRP A 114 -10.43 21.23 7.44
N ASP A 115 -10.84 20.77 6.26
CA ASP A 115 -11.08 21.59 5.04
C ASP A 115 -12.59 21.80 4.83
N TRP A 116 -13.34 20.69 4.70
CA TRP A 116 -14.80 20.71 4.54
C TRP A 116 -15.45 19.41 5.05
N MET A 117 -16.76 19.47 5.30
CA MET A 117 -17.61 18.31 5.57
C MET A 117 -18.93 18.39 4.79
N VAL A 118 -19.50 17.23 4.44
CA VAL A 118 -20.84 17.07 3.89
C VAL A 118 -21.49 15.85 4.53
N GLY A 119 -22.82 15.80 4.59
CA GLY A 119 -23.56 14.64 5.08
C GLY A 119 -24.69 14.24 4.16
N GLY A 120 -25.29 13.10 4.46
CA GLY A 120 -26.49 12.57 3.83
C GLY A 120 -27.33 11.77 4.83
N GLY A 121 -28.64 11.76 4.60
CA GLY A 121 -29.63 11.13 5.46
C GLY A 121 -31.05 11.28 4.93
N THR A 122 -32.00 10.76 5.68
CA THR A 122 -33.43 10.66 5.32
C THR A 122 -34.32 11.19 6.43
N ASP A 123 -35.61 11.39 6.14
CA ASP A 123 -36.58 11.84 7.16
C ASP A 123 -36.98 10.72 8.17
N ILE A 124 -36.62 9.45 7.89
CA ILE A 124 -36.91 8.27 8.72
C ILE A 124 -35.94 7.11 8.44
N GLY A 125 -35.39 6.52 9.51
CA GLY A 125 -34.56 5.30 9.42
C GLY A 125 -33.07 5.61 9.42
N GLY A 126 -32.25 4.58 9.56
CA GLY A 126 -30.79 4.75 9.61
C GLY A 126 -30.18 4.90 8.22
N ASP A 127 -29.26 5.83 8.07
CA ASP A 127 -28.46 6.05 6.88
C ASP A 127 -26.97 6.01 7.26
N SER A 128 -26.20 5.13 6.63
CA SER A 128 -24.82 4.84 7.03
C SER A 128 -23.90 4.65 5.84
N VAL A 129 -22.59 4.83 6.04
CA VAL A 129 -21.54 4.61 5.04
C VAL A 129 -20.59 3.52 5.52
N ALA A 130 -20.30 2.55 4.65
CA ALA A 130 -19.51 1.36 4.99
C ALA A 130 -18.07 1.43 4.46
N GLY A 131 -17.87 1.97 3.25
CA GLY A 131 -16.56 2.06 2.62
C GLY A 131 -16.38 3.34 1.79
N ILE A 132 -15.12 3.70 1.57
CA ILE A 132 -14.67 4.89 0.83
C ILE A 132 -13.47 4.54 -0.05
N ALA A 133 -13.46 5.04 -1.28
CA ALA A 133 -12.34 4.94 -2.22
C ALA A 133 -12.23 6.24 -3.04
N LEU A 134 -11.12 6.42 -3.76
CA LEU A 134 -10.95 7.51 -4.72
C LEU A 134 -10.91 6.97 -6.15
N ASP A 135 -11.33 7.78 -7.12
CA ASP A 135 -11.09 7.53 -8.54
C ASP A 135 -9.83 8.24 -9.05
N SER A 136 -9.47 8.06 -10.33
CA SER A 136 -8.27 8.65 -10.95
C SER A 136 -8.27 10.19 -11.01
N ASN A 137 -9.38 10.85 -10.66
CA ASN A 137 -9.51 12.31 -10.56
C ASN A 137 -9.47 12.79 -9.09
N GLU A 138 -9.18 11.89 -8.14
CA GLU A 138 -9.24 12.11 -6.69
C GLU A 138 -10.64 12.50 -6.19
N ASP A 139 -11.68 12.19 -6.97
CA ASP A 139 -13.05 12.32 -6.52
C ASP A 139 -13.43 11.09 -5.67
N ILE A 140 -14.25 11.32 -4.65
CA ILE A 140 -14.59 10.33 -3.63
C ILE A 140 -15.74 9.44 -4.10
N ILE A 141 -15.54 8.13 -4.03
CA ILE A 141 -16.57 7.09 -4.16
C ILE A 141 -16.89 6.55 -2.76
N ILE A 142 -18.18 6.36 -2.45
CA ILE A 142 -18.64 5.74 -1.21
C ILE A 142 -19.73 4.71 -1.47
N THR A 143 -19.84 3.73 -0.58
CA THR A 143 -20.97 2.80 -0.50
C THR A 143 -21.56 2.76 0.90
N GLY A 144 -22.87 2.52 1.02
CA GLY A 144 -23.58 2.62 2.29
C GLY A 144 -25.02 2.12 2.22
N LEU A 145 -25.73 2.24 3.34
CA LEU A 145 -27.16 1.95 3.44
C LEU A 145 -27.95 3.25 3.52
N TYR A 146 -29.15 3.26 2.93
CA TYR A 146 -30.13 4.32 3.17
C TYR A 146 -31.51 3.76 3.49
N CYS A 147 -32.32 4.55 4.21
CA CYS A 147 -33.67 4.17 4.64
C CYS A 147 -33.73 2.88 5.49
N SER A 148 -32.69 2.56 6.27
CA SER A 148 -32.59 1.29 7.01
C SER A 148 -33.63 1.16 8.12
N GLY A 149 -34.28 0.00 8.22
CA GLY A 149 -35.31 -0.32 9.20
C GLY A 149 -36.68 0.30 8.91
N THR A 150 -36.98 0.66 7.64
CA THR A 150 -38.20 1.39 7.27
C THR A 150 -39.29 0.53 6.63
N ALA A 151 -39.26 -0.80 6.76
CA ALA A 151 -40.27 -1.67 6.11
C ALA A 151 -41.72 -1.33 6.51
N GLY A 152 -42.54 -1.11 5.47
CA GLY A 152 -43.94 -0.69 5.57
C GLY A 152 -44.16 0.83 5.48
N GLU A 153 -43.10 1.63 5.41
CA GLU A 153 -43.15 3.09 5.23
C GLU A 153 -42.37 3.53 3.98
N ALA A 154 -42.80 4.63 3.36
CA ALA A 154 -42.13 5.20 2.19
C ALA A 154 -40.94 6.08 2.61
N CYS A 155 -39.76 5.84 2.05
CA CYS A 155 -38.54 6.58 2.37
C CYS A 155 -37.71 6.91 1.12
N SER A 156 -37.00 8.04 1.16
CA SER A 156 -36.20 8.58 0.06
C SER A 156 -35.04 9.47 0.53
N MET A 157 -33.83 9.23 0.02
CA MET A 157 -32.63 10.03 0.31
C MET A 157 -32.38 11.07 -0.80
N SER A 158 -31.93 12.27 -0.42
CA SER A 158 -31.62 13.37 -1.37
C SER A 158 -30.23 13.96 -1.13
N LEU A 159 -29.28 13.62 -2.00
CA LEU A 159 -27.90 14.11 -1.91
C LEU A 159 -27.72 15.39 -2.72
N GLY A 160 -27.66 16.53 -2.03
CA GLY A 160 -27.48 17.86 -2.63
C GLY A 160 -28.60 18.24 -3.62
N SER A 161 -28.25 18.31 -4.91
CA SER A 161 -29.21 18.59 -6.00
C SER A 161 -29.41 17.41 -6.96
N LEU A 162 -28.99 16.21 -6.58
CA LEU A 162 -29.21 15.00 -7.37
C LEU A 162 -30.68 14.58 -7.37
N THR A 163 -31.03 13.63 -8.24
CA THR A 163 -32.34 12.98 -8.19
C THR A 163 -32.40 12.16 -6.90
N ALA A 164 -33.47 12.32 -6.12
CA ALA A 164 -33.66 11.55 -4.90
C ALA A 164 -33.72 10.03 -5.21
N LEU A 165 -32.98 9.24 -4.42
CA LEU A 165 -33.20 7.80 -4.37
C LEU A 165 -34.46 7.50 -3.56
N SER A 166 -35.11 6.38 -3.84
CA SER A 166 -36.26 5.89 -3.08
C SER A 166 -36.18 4.38 -3.05
N LYS A 167 -36.74 3.76 -2.00
CA LYS A 167 -36.87 2.30 -1.95
C LYS A 167 -37.65 1.77 -3.15
N GLY A 168 -37.44 0.48 -3.47
CA GLY A 168 -38.13 -0.17 -4.58
C GLY A 168 -39.63 -0.24 -4.33
N GLN A 169 -40.04 -0.66 -3.13
CA GLN A 169 -41.39 -0.68 -2.57
C GLN A 169 -41.37 -0.15 -1.13
N ASP A 170 -42.56 0.11 -0.54
CA ASP A 170 -42.65 0.54 0.87
C ASP A 170 -42.27 -0.61 1.82
N GLU A 171 -42.50 -1.87 1.42
CA GLU A 171 -42.17 -3.08 2.18
C GLU A 171 -40.67 -3.40 2.30
N ASP A 172 -39.79 -2.76 1.53
CA ASP A 172 -38.34 -2.99 1.59
C ASP A 172 -37.77 -2.47 2.93
N GLU A 173 -36.78 -3.13 3.53
CA GLU A 173 -36.19 -2.72 4.83
C GLU A 173 -35.20 -1.54 4.69
N GLY A 174 -34.65 -1.32 3.50
CA GLY A 174 -33.64 -0.32 3.18
C GLY A 174 -33.21 -0.49 1.73
N ASN A 175 -32.02 0.00 1.38
CA ASN A 175 -31.30 -0.34 0.15
C ASN A 175 -29.82 0.03 0.32
N VAL A 176 -28.94 -0.61 -0.45
CA VAL A 176 -27.55 -0.13 -0.64
C VAL A 176 -27.55 1.06 -1.62
N PHE A 177 -26.69 2.04 -1.37
CA PHE A 177 -26.36 3.10 -2.33
C PHE A 177 -24.87 3.10 -2.68
N VAL A 178 -24.56 3.63 -3.86
CA VAL A 178 -23.20 3.95 -4.29
C VAL A 178 -23.22 5.40 -4.76
N ALA A 179 -22.33 6.25 -4.26
CA ALA A 179 -22.32 7.67 -4.59
C ALA A 179 -20.93 8.17 -4.98
N LYS A 180 -20.90 9.23 -5.79
CA LYS A 180 -19.70 10.00 -6.08
C LYS A 180 -19.84 11.45 -5.64
N LEU A 181 -18.80 11.95 -4.99
CA LEU A 181 -18.62 13.31 -4.52
C LEU A 181 -17.32 13.87 -5.13
N SER A 182 -17.29 15.14 -5.53
CA SER A 182 -16.02 15.71 -6.02
C SER A 182 -15.00 15.89 -4.89
N SER A 183 -13.70 15.94 -5.21
CA SER A 183 -12.60 16.25 -4.27
C SER A 183 -12.80 17.55 -3.44
N GLY A 184 -13.65 18.46 -3.94
CA GLY A 184 -14.13 19.68 -3.26
C GLY A 184 -15.55 19.62 -2.66
N GLY A 185 -16.10 18.44 -2.35
CA GLY A 185 -17.32 18.26 -1.56
C GLY A 185 -18.67 18.36 -2.29
N ALA A 186 -18.72 18.21 -3.63
CA ALA A 186 -19.95 18.36 -4.40
C ALA A 186 -20.48 17.03 -4.98
N TRP A 187 -21.72 16.68 -4.65
CA TRP A 187 -22.39 15.46 -5.14
C TRP A 187 -22.51 15.43 -6.67
N GLN A 188 -21.98 14.37 -7.30
CA GLN A 188 -21.94 14.19 -8.75
C GLN A 188 -23.01 13.23 -9.27
N TRP A 189 -23.10 12.04 -8.67
CA TRP A 189 -24.09 11.01 -8.99
C TRP A 189 -24.33 10.09 -7.79
N VAL A 190 -25.45 9.36 -7.83
CA VAL A 190 -25.79 8.32 -6.86
C VAL A 190 -26.64 7.25 -7.55
N GLU A 191 -26.32 5.99 -7.28
CA GLU A 191 -27.00 4.78 -7.77
C GLU A 191 -27.47 3.92 -6.59
N SER A 192 -28.44 3.04 -6.82
CA SER A 192 -28.99 2.16 -5.77
C SER A 192 -28.97 0.70 -6.20
N VAL A 193 -28.69 -0.18 -5.22
CA VAL A 193 -28.70 -1.63 -5.32
C VAL A 193 -29.60 -2.16 -4.20
N GLY A 194 -30.49 -3.12 -4.51
CA GLY A 194 -31.60 -3.39 -3.59
C GLY A 194 -32.38 -4.69 -3.76
N THR A 195 -32.98 -5.13 -2.66
CA THR A 195 -33.92 -6.25 -2.50
C THR A 195 -35.08 -5.82 -1.59
N VAL A 196 -36.01 -6.72 -1.28
CA VAL A 196 -37.19 -6.46 -0.41
C VAL A 196 -36.89 -6.87 1.05
N ASN A 197 -35.63 -7.21 1.34
CA ASN A 197 -35.16 -7.84 2.57
C ASN A 197 -33.81 -7.24 2.96
N ASP A 198 -33.33 -7.53 4.16
CA ASP A 198 -32.12 -6.95 4.73
C ASP A 198 -30.88 -7.02 3.80
N GLU A 199 -30.22 -5.88 3.63
CA GLU A 199 -28.88 -5.75 3.06
C GLU A 199 -27.88 -5.11 4.05
N ILE A 200 -26.59 -5.37 3.80
CA ILE A 200 -25.47 -4.72 4.47
C ILE A 200 -24.44 -4.36 3.40
N ALA A 201 -24.15 -3.07 3.20
CA ALA A 201 -22.99 -2.66 2.42
C ALA A 201 -21.72 -3.06 3.19
N ILE A 202 -20.75 -3.67 2.52
CA ILE A 202 -19.49 -4.10 3.14
C ILE A 202 -18.37 -3.15 2.75
N ASP A 203 -18.03 -3.08 1.46
CA ASP A 203 -16.86 -2.33 1.01
C ASP A 203 -16.95 -1.88 -0.47
N VAL A 204 -16.13 -0.89 -0.85
CA VAL A 204 -16.01 -0.34 -2.20
C VAL A 204 -14.55 -0.09 -2.60
N VAL A 205 -14.17 -0.57 -3.79
CA VAL A 205 -12.86 -0.27 -4.42
C VAL A 205 -13.06 0.21 -5.86
N VAL A 206 -12.03 0.87 -6.43
CA VAL A 206 -12.08 1.48 -7.77
C VAL A 206 -10.87 1.02 -8.58
N ASP A 207 -11.09 0.45 -9.77
CA ASP A 207 -9.99 0.05 -10.67
C ASP A 207 -9.37 1.24 -11.41
N SER A 208 -8.21 1.01 -12.04
CA SER A 208 -7.51 2.00 -12.88
C SER A 208 -8.31 2.56 -14.07
N ASN A 209 -9.51 2.00 -14.35
CA ASN A 209 -10.43 2.42 -15.40
C ASN A 209 -11.64 3.23 -14.86
N ASP A 210 -11.56 3.69 -13.60
CA ASP A 210 -12.63 4.35 -12.83
C ASP A 210 -13.89 3.47 -12.68
N SER A 211 -13.75 2.15 -12.71
CA SER A 211 -14.87 1.22 -12.45
C SER A 211 -14.99 0.96 -10.95
N VAL A 212 -16.19 1.10 -10.43
CA VAL A 212 -16.50 0.91 -9.02
C VAL A 212 -16.94 -0.54 -8.78
N PHE A 213 -16.30 -1.20 -7.82
CA PHE A 213 -16.68 -2.52 -7.33
C PHE A 213 -17.28 -2.38 -5.93
N VAL A 214 -18.47 -2.94 -5.72
CA VAL A 214 -19.13 -2.90 -4.42
C VAL A 214 -19.41 -4.31 -3.95
N SER A 215 -19.03 -4.60 -2.71
CA SER A 215 -19.41 -5.81 -1.99
C SER A 215 -20.53 -5.51 -1.00
N LEU A 216 -21.49 -6.42 -0.90
CA LEU A 216 -22.60 -6.32 0.03
C LEU A 216 -23.14 -7.71 0.40
N LEU A 217 -23.74 -7.82 1.58
CA LEU A 217 -24.53 -8.96 1.97
C LEU A 217 -26.02 -8.67 1.76
N PHE A 218 -26.78 -9.70 1.42
CA PHE A 218 -28.21 -9.56 1.16
C PHE A 218 -29.01 -10.81 1.53
N ARG A 219 -30.31 -10.63 1.68
CA ARG A 219 -31.33 -11.70 1.77
C ARG A 219 -32.36 -11.54 0.65
N GLY A 220 -33.06 -12.61 0.28
CA GLY A 220 -34.13 -12.55 -0.73
C GLY A 220 -33.62 -12.50 -2.17
N MET A 221 -33.92 -11.42 -2.90
CA MET A 221 -33.69 -11.31 -4.35
C MET A 221 -33.08 -9.95 -4.70
N LEU A 222 -31.74 -9.89 -4.70
CA LEU A 222 -30.98 -8.68 -5.02
C LEU A 222 -31.09 -8.30 -6.49
N ASN A 223 -31.31 -7.02 -6.78
CA ASN A 223 -31.34 -6.46 -8.12
C ASN A 223 -30.18 -5.48 -8.30
N VAL A 224 -29.37 -5.71 -9.34
CA VAL A 224 -28.21 -4.90 -9.69
C VAL A 224 -28.27 -4.60 -11.19
N GLY A 225 -28.76 -3.42 -11.55
CA GLY A 225 -28.98 -3.04 -12.95
C GLY A 225 -29.94 -3.99 -13.68
N SER A 226 -29.39 -4.87 -14.54
CA SER A 226 -30.16 -5.90 -15.25
C SER A 226 -30.01 -7.32 -14.67
N SER A 227 -29.15 -7.49 -13.66
CA SER A 227 -28.90 -8.75 -12.96
C SER A 227 -29.84 -8.90 -11.78
N THR A 228 -30.31 -10.13 -11.54
CA THR A 228 -31.05 -10.48 -10.32
C THR A 228 -30.41 -11.71 -9.69
N ILE A 229 -29.99 -11.60 -8.43
CA ILE A 229 -29.25 -12.65 -7.71
C ILE A 229 -30.12 -13.15 -6.54
N PRO A 230 -30.41 -14.46 -6.44
CA PRO A 230 -31.13 -15.03 -5.31
C PRO A 230 -30.21 -15.24 -4.09
N SER A 231 -30.74 -15.13 -2.87
CA SER A 231 -30.02 -15.58 -1.67
C SER A 231 -30.03 -17.10 -1.56
N GLY A 232 -29.07 -17.64 -0.80
CA GLY A 232 -28.93 -19.05 -0.50
C GLY A 232 -29.96 -19.66 0.46
N GLY A 233 -30.85 -18.83 1.00
CA GLY A 233 -31.80 -19.17 2.05
C GLY A 233 -32.20 -17.92 2.83
N ASP A 234 -32.54 -18.10 4.12
CA ASP A 234 -32.87 -17.01 5.05
C ASP A 234 -31.60 -16.32 5.63
N SER A 235 -30.41 -16.85 5.33
CA SER A 235 -29.11 -16.32 5.76
C SER A 235 -28.48 -15.35 4.76
N TYR A 236 -27.53 -14.55 5.23
CA TYR A 236 -26.79 -13.61 4.38
C TYR A 236 -26.00 -14.33 3.29
N SER A 237 -26.17 -13.85 2.06
CA SER A 237 -25.40 -14.24 0.88
C SER A 237 -24.59 -13.04 0.42
N LEU A 238 -23.39 -13.28 -0.10
CA LEU A 238 -22.50 -12.26 -0.63
C LEU A 238 -22.91 -11.91 -2.06
N ALA A 239 -22.85 -10.63 -2.42
CA ALA A 239 -22.79 -10.17 -3.80
C ALA A 239 -21.62 -9.22 -4.00
N VAL A 240 -20.96 -9.32 -5.15
CA VAL A 240 -20.00 -8.32 -5.63
C VAL A 240 -20.43 -7.86 -7.02
N ALA A 241 -20.42 -6.56 -7.27
CA ALA A 241 -20.92 -5.97 -8.50
C ALA A 241 -19.99 -4.90 -9.06
N LYS A 242 -19.88 -4.84 -10.41
CA LYS A 242 -19.08 -3.85 -11.14
C LYS A 242 -19.98 -2.80 -11.80
N LEU A 243 -19.74 -1.54 -11.48
CA LEU A 243 -20.33 -0.35 -12.11
C LEU A 243 -19.24 0.37 -12.90
N SER A 244 -19.37 0.46 -14.23
CA SER A 244 -18.39 1.20 -15.03
C SER A 244 -18.48 2.71 -14.80
N SER A 245 -17.39 3.42 -15.08
CA SER A 245 -17.30 4.89 -15.07
C SER A 245 -18.36 5.62 -15.93
N SER A 246 -19.05 4.89 -16.80
CA SER A 246 -20.20 5.34 -17.60
C SER A 246 -21.56 5.22 -16.90
N LEU A 247 -21.59 4.82 -15.62
CA LEU A 247 -22.78 4.50 -14.82
C LEU A 247 -23.61 3.36 -15.43
N THR A 248 -22.92 2.30 -15.86
CA THR A 248 -23.57 1.06 -16.32
C THR A 248 -23.08 -0.12 -15.48
N TRP A 249 -24.01 -0.76 -14.76
CA TRP A 249 -23.78 -2.05 -14.09
C TRP A 249 -23.45 -3.12 -15.13
N GLU A 250 -22.20 -3.58 -15.16
CA GLU A 250 -21.70 -4.52 -16.17
C GLU A 250 -22.01 -5.97 -15.81
N TRP A 251 -21.76 -6.31 -14.54
CA TRP A 251 -22.05 -7.62 -13.99
C TRP A 251 -22.25 -7.55 -12.46
N ALA A 252 -22.84 -8.61 -11.93
CA ALA A 252 -22.93 -8.87 -10.49
C ALA A 252 -22.85 -10.38 -10.26
N VAL A 253 -22.04 -10.82 -9.30
CA VAL A 253 -21.78 -12.22 -8.98
C VAL A 253 -22.18 -12.50 -7.53
N GLY A 254 -22.74 -13.69 -7.27
CA GLY A 254 -23.26 -14.08 -5.96
C GLY A 254 -22.50 -15.25 -5.33
N GLY A 255 -22.23 -15.16 -4.04
CA GLY A 255 -21.79 -16.25 -3.17
C GLY A 255 -22.92 -16.67 -2.24
N PHE A 256 -23.39 -17.91 -2.36
CA PHE A 256 -24.65 -18.34 -1.75
C PHE A 256 -24.42 -19.16 -0.49
N ALA A 257 -25.15 -18.85 0.60
CA ALA A 257 -25.33 -19.81 1.70
C ALA A 257 -25.99 -21.11 1.17
N ALA A 258 -25.70 -22.26 1.77
CA ALA A 258 -26.40 -23.52 1.45
C ALA A 258 -27.41 -23.95 2.53
N GLY A 259 -27.66 -23.11 3.54
CA GLY A 259 -28.57 -23.38 4.64
C GLY A 259 -28.88 -22.16 5.51
N ASP A 260 -29.11 -22.40 6.80
CA ASP A 260 -29.56 -21.40 7.77
C ASP A 260 -28.42 -20.51 8.34
N VAL A 261 -27.18 -20.71 7.88
CA VAL A 261 -25.96 -19.96 8.19
C VAL A 261 -25.21 -19.62 6.88
N GLY A 262 -24.36 -18.59 6.89
CA GLY A 262 -23.74 -18.05 5.67
C GLY A 262 -22.59 -17.10 5.96
N PHE A 263 -22.48 -16.01 5.20
CA PHE A 263 -21.43 -15.00 5.39
C PHE A 263 -21.67 -14.15 6.65
N GLU A 264 -20.59 -13.82 7.34
CA GLU A 264 -20.59 -12.88 8.48
C GLU A 264 -20.60 -11.42 7.99
N PRO A 265 -21.16 -10.47 8.77
CA PRO A 265 -21.41 -9.09 8.35
C PRO A 265 -20.17 -8.18 8.36
N PHE A 266 -19.03 -8.69 7.89
CA PHE A 266 -17.77 -7.96 7.74
C PHE A 266 -16.83 -8.66 6.74
N GLY A 267 -15.85 -7.92 6.25
CA GLY A 267 -14.92 -8.32 5.19
C GLY A 267 -14.46 -7.09 4.41
N GLY A 268 -13.72 -7.31 3.33
CA GLY A 268 -13.24 -6.24 2.45
C GLY A 268 -12.95 -6.73 1.04
N LEU A 269 -12.87 -5.79 0.12
CA LEU A 269 -12.35 -5.97 -1.22
C LEU A 269 -10.89 -5.49 -1.27
N CYS A 270 -10.09 -6.11 -2.13
CA CYS A 270 -8.78 -5.57 -2.49
C CYS A 270 -8.50 -5.79 -3.98
N LEU A 271 -7.62 -4.96 -4.53
CA LEU A 271 -7.20 -5.00 -5.92
C LEU A 271 -5.75 -5.46 -6.04
N GLY A 272 -5.47 -6.30 -7.03
CA GLY A 272 -4.11 -6.65 -7.46
C GLY A 272 -3.48 -5.58 -8.36
N PRO A 273 -2.17 -5.69 -8.63
CA PRO A 273 -1.43 -4.73 -9.45
C PRO A 273 -1.89 -4.68 -10.93
N MET A 274 -2.73 -5.62 -11.40
CA MET A 274 -3.37 -5.58 -12.72
C MET A 274 -4.90 -5.43 -12.64
N ASP A 275 -5.40 -4.79 -11.58
CA ASP A 275 -6.83 -4.62 -11.25
C ASP A 275 -7.59 -5.94 -10.96
N GLU A 276 -6.89 -7.03 -10.60
CA GLU A 276 -7.56 -8.28 -10.18
C GLU A 276 -8.36 -8.07 -8.89
N VAL A 277 -9.62 -8.53 -8.85
CA VAL A 277 -10.51 -8.25 -7.72
C VAL A 277 -10.58 -9.44 -6.77
N TYR A 278 -10.29 -9.19 -5.50
CA TYR A 278 -10.40 -10.18 -4.43
C TYR A 278 -11.43 -9.77 -3.39
N PHE A 279 -12.03 -10.76 -2.73
CA PHE A 279 -12.85 -10.59 -1.53
C PHE A 279 -12.32 -11.45 -0.40
N ALA A 280 -12.09 -10.82 0.75
CA ALA A 280 -11.76 -11.45 2.02
C ALA A 280 -12.88 -11.24 3.05
N GLY A 281 -13.13 -12.22 3.90
CA GLY A 281 -14.15 -12.13 4.94
C GLY A 281 -14.28 -13.41 5.75
N SER A 282 -15.47 -13.65 6.32
CA SER A 282 -15.76 -14.84 7.12
C SER A 282 -17.10 -15.51 6.76
N PHE A 283 -17.22 -16.82 6.98
CA PHE A 283 -18.46 -17.57 6.75
C PHE A 283 -18.63 -18.76 7.71
N LEU A 284 -19.88 -19.09 8.03
CA LEU A 284 -20.25 -20.23 8.86
C LEU A 284 -21.05 -21.27 8.05
N GLY A 285 -20.63 -22.53 8.12
CA GLY A 285 -21.30 -23.66 7.46
C GLY A 285 -20.92 -23.84 6.00
N ASP A 286 -21.87 -24.26 5.17
CA ASP A 286 -21.67 -24.53 3.75
C ASP A 286 -22.02 -23.29 2.89
N ILE A 287 -21.10 -22.85 2.03
CA ILE A 287 -21.31 -21.79 1.02
C ILE A 287 -20.94 -22.25 -0.39
N MET A 288 -21.46 -21.56 -1.41
CA MET A 288 -21.29 -21.87 -2.82
C MET A 288 -20.84 -20.64 -3.62
N LEU A 289 -19.59 -20.69 -4.09
CA LEU A 289 -19.01 -19.76 -5.07
C LEU A 289 -18.98 -20.46 -6.44
N ASN A 290 -20.16 -20.64 -7.06
CA ASN A 290 -20.36 -21.53 -8.21
C ASN A 290 -19.27 -21.39 -9.29
N PRO A 291 -18.51 -22.46 -9.64
CA PRO A 291 -18.78 -23.89 -9.38
C PRO A 291 -18.20 -24.47 -8.09
N MET A 292 -17.57 -23.67 -7.24
CA MET A 292 -16.94 -24.10 -6.00
C MET A 292 -17.93 -24.17 -4.83
N SER A 293 -17.58 -24.96 -3.83
CA SER A 293 -18.26 -25.01 -2.54
C SER A 293 -17.22 -25.11 -1.43
N LEU A 294 -17.41 -24.32 -0.38
CA LEU A 294 -16.56 -24.27 0.81
C LEU A 294 -17.41 -24.59 2.03
N THR A 295 -16.78 -25.17 3.05
CA THR A 295 -17.41 -25.62 4.30
C THR A 295 -16.52 -25.18 5.44
N SER A 296 -17.05 -24.44 6.42
CA SER A 296 -16.27 -24.04 7.60
C SER A 296 -15.99 -25.23 8.53
N ALA A 297 -14.86 -25.20 9.24
CA ALA A 297 -14.35 -26.33 10.01
C ALA A 297 -14.95 -26.48 11.42
N GLY A 298 -15.82 -25.55 11.84
CA GLY A 298 -16.62 -25.68 13.05
C GLY A 298 -17.41 -24.42 13.39
N GLY A 299 -16.70 -23.36 13.78
CA GLY A 299 -17.22 -22.01 13.87
C GLY A 299 -17.23 -21.32 12.51
N SER A 300 -17.22 -20.00 12.51
CA SER A 300 -17.02 -19.22 11.28
C SER A 300 -15.56 -19.31 10.86
N ASP A 301 -15.28 -19.55 9.57
CA ASP A 301 -13.93 -19.65 9.00
C ASP A 301 -13.61 -18.44 8.11
N VAL A 302 -12.31 -18.16 7.93
CA VAL A 302 -11.76 -17.19 6.98
C VAL A 302 -12.03 -17.64 5.55
N ILE A 303 -12.36 -16.70 4.67
CA ILE A 303 -12.40 -16.89 3.21
C ILE A 303 -11.54 -15.84 2.49
N ILE A 304 -10.81 -16.28 1.47
CA ILE A 304 -10.24 -15.45 0.41
C ILE A 304 -10.74 -15.97 -0.95
N SER A 305 -11.09 -15.07 -1.86
CA SER A 305 -11.63 -15.45 -3.17
C SER A 305 -11.30 -14.42 -4.25
N HIS A 306 -11.11 -14.89 -5.48
CA HIS A 306 -10.80 -14.07 -6.66
C HIS A 306 -12.00 -14.02 -7.62
N ILE A 307 -12.27 -12.85 -8.16
CA ILE A 307 -13.36 -12.56 -9.10
C ILE A 307 -12.74 -12.14 -10.43
N THR A 308 -13.03 -12.90 -11.48
CA THR A 308 -12.52 -12.62 -12.83
C THR A 308 -13.25 -11.43 -13.47
N ASP A 309 -12.59 -10.71 -14.39
CA ASP A 309 -13.05 -9.47 -15.05
C ASP A 309 -14.49 -9.53 -15.63
N ASN A 310 -14.95 -10.73 -15.95
CA ASN A 310 -16.28 -11.02 -16.52
C ASN A 310 -17.37 -11.32 -15.46
N GLY A 311 -17.09 -11.12 -14.16
CA GLY A 311 -18.04 -11.34 -13.08
C GLY A 311 -18.29 -12.81 -12.76
N SER A 312 -17.24 -13.60 -12.60
CA SER A 312 -17.31 -15.01 -12.19
C SER A 312 -16.30 -15.31 -11.09
N TRP A 313 -16.59 -16.28 -10.23
CA TRP A 313 -15.62 -16.76 -9.23
C TRP A 313 -14.50 -17.54 -9.93
N GLY A 314 -13.28 -17.02 -9.86
CA GLY A 314 -12.09 -17.66 -10.43
C GLY A 314 -11.59 -18.79 -9.54
N TRP A 315 -11.28 -18.46 -8.29
CA TRP A 315 -10.93 -19.39 -7.23
C TRP A 315 -11.46 -18.90 -5.87
N GLY A 316 -11.49 -19.78 -4.88
CA GLY A 316 -11.92 -19.47 -3.52
C GLY A 316 -11.42 -20.51 -2.54
N TYR A 317 -10.84 -20.06 -1.43
CA TYR A 317 -10.19 -20.88 -0.41
C TYR A 317 -10.63 -20.44 0.98
N SER A 318 -10.73 -21.40 1.90
CA SER A 318 -10.97 -21.14 3.31
C SER A 318 -9.76 -21.51 4.18
N ALA A 319 -9.71 -20.93 5.37
CA ALA A 319 -8.78 -21.29 6.44
C ALA A 319 -9.48 -21.15 7.79
N GLY A 320 -9.09 -21.97 8.77
CA GLY A 320 -9.77 -22.00 10.06
C GLY A 320 -9.63 -23.32 10.81
N GLY A 321 -10.52 -23.53 11.77
CA GLY A 321 -10.42 -24.51 12.82
C GLY A 321 -11.80 -24.89 13.40
N VAL A 322 -11.83 -25.33 14.65
CA VAL A 322 -13.08 -25.84 15.27
C VAL A 322 -13.94 -24.74 15.89
N ASN A 323 -13.35 -23.59 16.19
CA ASN A 323 -14.02 -22.43 16.77
C ASN A 323 -14.08 -21.30 15.74
N ASP A 324 -14.26 -20.06 16.19
CA ASP A 324 -14.44 -18.90 15.31
C ASP A 324 -13.09 -18.31 14.88
N ASP A 325 -12.84 -18.29 13.57
CA ASP A 325 -11.68 -17.74 12.90
C ASP A 325 -12.15 -16.72 11.85
N TRP A 326 -11.94 -15.44 12.13
CA TRP A 326 -12.53 -14.33 11.41
C TRP A 326 -11.52 -13.66 10.48
N GLY A 327 -11.81 -13.63 9.18
CA GLY A 327 -11.16 -12.76 8.20
C GLY A 327 -11.83 -11.39 8.14
N THR A 328 -11.03 -10.31 8.18
CA THR A 328 -11.48 -8.91 8.21
C THR A 328 -11.25 -8.16 6.91
N GLY A 329 -10.17 -8.45 6.19
CA GLY A 329 -9.83 -7.75 4.94
C GLY A 329 -8.61 -8.36 4.23
N CYS A 330 -8.25 -7.76 3.08
CA CYS A 330 -7.06 -8.13 2.32
C CYS A 330 -6.35 -6.92 1.71
N ILE A 331 -5.10 -7.14 1.29
CA ILE A 331 -4.30 -6.26 0.42
C ILE A 331 -3.47 -7.13 -0.53
N VAL A 332 -2.91 -6.53 -1.58
CA VAL A 332 -2.00 -7.19 -2.51
C VAL A 332 -0.74 -6.35 -2.66
N ASP A 333 0.43 -6.98 -2.63
CA ASP A 333 1.73 -6.32 -2.84
C ASP A 333 2.05 -6.10 -4.33
N SER A 334 3.19 -5.45 -4.63
CA SER A 334 3.64 -5.21 -6.01
C SER A 334 3.86 -6.52 -6.80
N ASN A 335 4.19 -7.59 -6.08
CA ASN A 335 4.48 -8.93 -6.59
C ASN A 335 3.23 -9.80 -6.84
N GLY A 336 2.04 -9.35 -6.45
CA GLY A 336 0.78 -10.09 -6.57
C GLY A 336 0.54 -11.11 -5.44
N THR A 337 1.27 -11.04 -4.32
CA THR A 337 0.99 -11.78 -3.10
C THR A 337 -0.23 -11.19 -2.41
N VAL A 338 -1.23 -12.03 -2.12
CA VAL A 338 -2.45 -11.61 -1.44
C VAL A 338 -2.32 -11.88 0.05
N PHE A 339 -2.36 -10.81 0.85
CA PHE A 339 -2.35 -10.86 2.31
C PHE A 339 -3.80 -10.79 2.82
N THR A 340 -4.15 -11.67 3.75
CA THR A 340 -5.46 -11.72 4.41
C THR A 340 -5.27 -11.68 5.91
N THR A 341 -6.08 -10.90 6.62
CA THR A 341 -5.95 -10.72 8.08
C THR A 341 -7.24 -10.98 8.85
N GLY A 342 -7.08 -11.05 10.17
CA GLY A 342 -8.17 -10.91 11.12
C GLY A 342 -7.78 -11.45 12.49
N ALA A 343 -8.63 -12.29 13.08
CA ALA A 343 -8.41 -12.91 14.39
C ALA A 343 -8.88 -14.36 14.45
N PHE A 344 -8.27 -15.21 15.28
CA PHE A 344 -8.54 -16.66 15.30
C PHE A 344 -8.56 -17.27 16.72
N GLN A 345 -9.27 -18.38 16.93
CA GLN A 345 -9.45 -19.05 18.22
C GLN A 345 -8.84 -20.47 18.27
N ASP A 346 -8.18 -20.79 19.40
CA ASP A 346 -7.51 -22.07 19.71
C ASP A 346 -6.47 -22.50 18.67
N THR A 347 -6.87 -22.98 17.49
CA THR A 347 -5.97 -23.50 16.45
C THR A 347 -6.63 -23.44 15.07
N ALA A 348 -6.08 -22.59 14.20
CA ALA A 348 -6.51 -22.39 12.83
C ALA A 348 -5.46 -22.92 11.83
N SER A 349 -5.91 -23.55 10.74
CA SER A 349 -5.07 -24.13 9.69
C SER A 349 -5.20 -23.35 8.39
N PHE A 350 -4.07 -22.93 7.83
CA PHE A 350 -3.94 -22.19 6.58
C PHE A 350 -3.26 -23.11 5.55
N GLY A 351 -4.08 -23.84 4.79
CA GLY A 351 -3.60 -24.89 3.89
C GLY A 351 -3.05 -26.13 4.61
N ASN A 352 -2.14 -26.85 3.95
CA ASN A 352 -1.66 -28.17 4.38
C ASN A 352 -0.42 -28.17 5.30
N ALA A 353 0.29 -27.04 5.39
CA ALA A 353 1.60 -26.97 6.05
C ALA A 353 1.67 -25.94 7.19
N SER A 354 0.79 -24.93 7.18
CA SER A 354 0.86 -23.76 8.05
C SER A 354 -0.35 -23.74 8.99
N TYR A 355 -0.10 -23.57 10.28
CA TYR A 355 -1.14 -23.47 11.31
C TYR A 355 -0.65 -22.59 12.44
N VAL A 356 -1.59 -21.93 13.11
CA VAL A 356 -1.34 -21.05 14.26
C VAL A 356 -2.14 -21.51 15.47
N VAL A 357 -1.71 -21.12 16.67
CA VAL A 357 -2.33 -21.48 17.95
C VAL A 357 -2.44 -20.21 18.79
N SER A 358 -3.63 -19.87 19.25
CA SER A 358 -3.85 -18.62 19.99
C SER A 358 -3.31 -18.71 21.42
N ASN A 359 -2.86 -17.58 21.97
CA ASN A 359 -2.23 -17.46 23.29
C ASN A 359 -3.23 -17.12 24.41
N GLY A 360 -4.52 -17.11 24.09
CA GLY A 360 -5.56 -16.68 25.02
C GLY A 360 -6.95 -17.01 24.55
N TRP A 361 -7.58 -16.04 23.90
CA TRP A 361 -8.93 -16.17 23.36
C TRP A 361 -8.86 -15.97 21.84
N PHE A 362 -8.76 -14.72 21.37
CA PHE A 362 -8.53 -14.39 19.96
C PHE A 362 -7.16 -13.74 19.80
N ASP A 363 -6.33 -14.33 18.95
CA ASP A 363 -5.04 -13.75 18.53
C ASP A 363 -5.17 -13.21 17.11
N LEU A 364 -4.36 -12.21 16.75
CA LEU A 364 -4.34 -11.67 15.39
C LEU A 364 -3.57 -12.61 14.46
N PHE A 365 -3.93 -12.62 13.17
CA PHE A 365 -3.13 -13.27 12.13
C PHE A 365 -2.94 -12.39 10.89
N VAL A 366 -1.82 -12.62 10.19
CA VAL A 366 -1.59 -12.21 8.80
C VAL A 366 -1.23 -13.47 8.02
N ALA A 367 -2.05 -13.82 7.03
CA ALA A 367 -1.90 -15.00 6.20
C ALA A 367 -1.60 -14.60 4.76
N THR A 368 -0.65 -15.28 4.12
CA THR A 368 -0.24 -15.02 2.74
C THR A 368 -0.76 -16.10 1.82
N SER A 369 -1.19 -15.71 0.63
CA SER A 369 -1.54 -16.61 -0.46
C SER A 369 -0.96 -16.09 -1.77
N ALA A 370 -0.55 -17.00 -2.65
CA ALA A 370 -0.16 -16.62 -4.00
C ALA A 370 -1.38 -16.15 -4.81
N ALA A 371 -1.17 -15.51 -5.96
CA ALA A 371 -2.25 -15.09 -6.87
C ALA A 371 -3.16 -16.23 -7.38
N ASP A 372 -2.77 -17.51 -7.17
CA ASP A 372 -3.61 -18.68 -7.44
C ASP A 372 -4.52 -19.11 -6.26
N GLY A 373 -4.45 -18.39 -5.14
CA GLY A 373 -5.22 -18.55 -3.91
C GLY A 373 -4.70 -19.59 -2.93
N ASN A 374 -3.61 -20.30 -3.25
CA ASN A 374 -3.04 -21.26 -2.31
C ASN A 374 -2.31 -20.55 -1.15
N TRP A 375 -2.75 -20.83 0.09
CA TRP A 375 -2.07 -20.39 1.32
C TRP A 375 -0.60 -20.82 1.33
N SER A 376 0.31 -19.87 1.49
CA SER A 376 1.76 -20.08 1.52
C SER A 376 2.33 -19.98 2.94
N ASN A 377 1.91 -18.99 3.73
CA ASN A 377 2.36 -18.77 5.10
C ASN A 377 1.23 -18.19 5.98
N VAL A 378 1.41 -18.26 7.30
CA VAL A 378 0.64 -17.48 8.26
C VAL A 378 1.52 -17.13 9.46
N ILE A 379 1.47 -15.87 9.87
CA ILE A 379 2.04 -15.38 11.11
C ILE A 379 0.91 -14.97 12.06
N SER A 380 1.16 -15.06 13.36
CA SER A 380 0.20 -14.66 14.39
C SER A 380 0.89 -14.01 15.58
N ALA A 381 0.16 -13.16 16.29
CA ALA A 381 0.59 -12.61 17.56
C ALA A 381 -0.61 -12.38 18.49
N GLY A 382 -0.38 -12.36 19.80
CA GLY A 382 -1.45 -12.14 20.76
C GLY A 382 -1.06 -12.40 22.20
N GLY A 383 -1.93 -11.93 23.08
CA GLY A 383 -1.83 -12.08 24.53
C GLY A 383 -2.88 -13.06 25.04
N SER A 384 -3.39 -12.78 26.23
CA SER A 384 -4.45 -13.60 26.83
C SER A 384 -5.87 -13.15 26.44
N GLY A 385 -5.99 -12.21 25.51
CA GLY A 385 -7.17 -11.38 25.29
C GLY A 385 -7.80 -11.58 23.92
N TYR A 386 -8.31 -10.47 23.40
CA TYR A 386 -8.81 -10.32 22.05
C TYR A 386 -7.88 -9.35 21.31
N GLU A 387 -7.22 -9.86 20.28
CA GLU A 387 -6.33 -9.11 19.41
C GLU A 387 -6.75 -9.34 17.95
N SER A 388 -6.94 -8.28 17.15
CA SER A 388 -7.33 -8.36 15.73
C SER A 388 -6.66 -7.30 14.88
N ILE A 389 -6.45 -7.58 13.60
CA ILE A 389 -6.19 -6.57 12.57
C ILE A 389 -7.50 -6.22 11.87
N ASP A 390 -7.76 -4.94 11.70
CA ASP A 390 -8.98 -4.39 11.12
C ASP A 390 -8.73 -3.71 9.76
N SER A 391 -7.52 -3.19 9.51
CA SER A 391 -7.13 -2.59 8.24
C SER A 391 -5.62 -2.69 8.00
N MET A 392 -5.20 -2.62 6.74
CA MET A 392 -3.79 -2.70 6.33
C MET A 392 -3.52 -1.82 5.12
N VAL A 393 -2.25 -1.48 4.88
CA VAL A 393 -1.77 -0.88 3.64
C VAL A 393 -0.34 -1.35 3.33
N VAL A 394 -0.03 -1.56 2.04
CA VAL A 394 1.32 -1.88 1.56
C VAL A 394 2.08 -0.57 1.30
N THR A 395 3.35 -0.50 1.70
CA THR A 395 4.27 0.62 1.43
C THR A 395 4.88 0.51 0.03
N ALA A 396 5.70 1.49 -0.38
CA ALA A 396 6.44 1.40 -1.65
C ALA A 396 7.46 0.24 -1.67
N ASN A 397 7.93 -0.21 -0.50
CA ASN A 397 9.00 -1.20 -0.34
C ASN A 397 8.43 -2.62 -0.07
N ASP A 398 7.14 -2.84 -0.37
CA ASP A 398 6.34 -4.02 -0.05
C ASP A 398 6.24 -4.40 1.46
N ASP A 399 6.69 -3.52 2.38
CA ASP A 399 6.38 -3.64 3.81
C ASP A 399 4.89 -3.38 4.07
N ILE A 400 4.34 -3.96 5.14
CA ILE A 400 2.91 -3.85 5.48
C ILE A 400 2.72 -3.09 6.78
N LEU A 401 1.99 -1.98 6.70
CA LEU A 401 1.46 -1.26 7.85
C LEU A 401 0.09 -1.82 8.24
N LEU A 402 -0.04 -2.15 9.53
CA LEU A 402 -1.14 -2.93 10.09
C LEU A 402 -1.83 -2.12 11.19
N LEU A 403 -3.14 -1.94 11.10
CA LEU A 403 -3.97 -1.26 12.09
C LEU A 403 -5.02 -2.22 12.67
N GLY A 404 -5.19 -2.20 13.99
CA GLY A 404 -6.13 -3.09 14.67
C GLY A 404 -6.39 -2.70 16.12
N GLN A 405 -6.67 -3.70 16.94
CA GLN A 405 -7.01 -3.55 18.35
C GLN A 405 -6.42 -4.67 19.23
N LEU A 406 -6.18 -4.36 20.50
CA LEU A 406 -5.73 -5.29 21.53
C LEU A 406 -6.46 -5.05 22.85
N SER A 407 -6.98 -6.11 23.47
CA SER A 407 -7.59 -6.06 24.80
C SER A 407 -6.64 -6.53 25.90
N SER A 408 -5.47 -7.07 25.54
CA SER A 408 -4.45 -7.54 26.47
C SER A 408 -3.03 -7.17 26.05
N SER A 409 -2.14 -7.02 27.04
CA SER A 409 -0.74 -6.67 26.79
C SER A 409 0.06 -7.89 26.33
N PHE A 410 0.80 -7.78 25.23
CA PHE A 410 1.61 -8.85 24.65
C PHE A 410 2.90 -8.32 24.00
N SER A 411 3.77 -9.22 23.54
CA SER A 411 5.01 -8.85 22.84
C SER A 411 4.89 -9.08 21.34
N LEU A 412 5.27 -8.08 20.53
CA LEU A 412 5.27 -8.13 19.07
C LEU A 412 6.72 -7.94 18.58
N GLY A 413 7.35 -9.01 18.11
CA GLY A 413 8.80 -8.98 17.84
C GLY A 413 9.61 -8.68 19.12
N SER A 414 10.37 -7.59 19.11
CA SER A 414 11.05 -7.04 20.30
C SER A 414 10.16 -6.16 21.19
N GLU A 415 9.06 -5.64 20.64
CA GLU A 415 8.24 -4.62 21.29
C GLU A 415 7.28 -5.21 22.32
N ASN A 416 6.92 -4.40 23.32
CA ASN A 416 6.05 -4.82 24.42
C ASN A 416 4.83 -3.88 24.48
N LEU A 417 3.74 -4.34 23.89
CA LEU A 417 2.50 -3.60 23.77
C LEU A 417 1.72 -3.68 25.09
N SER A 418 1.26 -2.53 25.57
CA SER A 418 0.61 -2.40 26.89
C SER A 418 -0.73 -1.69 26.74
N THR A 419 -1.78 -2.28 27.34
CA THR A 419 -3.13 -1.70 27.35
C THR A 419 -3.34 -0.76 28.54
N SER A 420 -4.20 0.24 28.37
CA SER A 420 -4.46 1.32 29.33
C SER A 420 -5.85 1.26 29.99
N GLY A 421 -6.72 0.34 29.58
CA GLY A 421 -7.97 0.08 30.32
C GLY A 421 -8.92 -0.90 29.65
N GLY A 422 -9.64 -0.43 28.64
CA GLY A 422 -10.48 -1.26 27.79
C GLY A 422 -9.65 -1.85 26.65
N ASP A 423 -10.26 -1.92 25.48
CA ASP A 423 -9.57 -2.26 24.23
C ASP A 423 -8.76 -1.03 23.77
N ASP A 424 -7.53 -1.22 23.30
CA ASP A 424 -6.64 -0.18 22.77
C ASP A 424 -6.27 -0.47 21.30
N ILE A 425 -5.79 0.54 20.58
CA ILE A 425 -5.41 0.46 19.16
C ILE A 425 -4.02 -0.17 19.02
N LEU A 426 -3.88 -1.09 18.06
CA LEU A 426 -2.62 -1.62 17.56
C LEU A 426 -2.22 -0.86 16.28
N LEU A 427 -1.00 -0.34 16.22
CA LEU A 427 -0.34 0.05 14.96
C LEU A 427 1.01 -0.64 14.88
N ALA A 428 1.28 -1.36 13.79
CA ALA A 428 2.50 -2.13 13.61
C ALA A 428 2.98 -2.15 12.16
N MET A 429 4.25 -2.50 11.97
CA MET A 429 4.87 -2.73 10.67
C MET A 429 5.44 -4.15 10.61
N LEU A 430 5.09 -4.86 9.54
CA LEU A 430 5.68 -6.12 9.13
C LEU A 430 6.58 -5.84 7.93
N ASP A 431 7.82 -6.33 7.95
CA ASP A 431 8.69 -6.22 6.78
C ASP A 431 8.27 -7.17 5.64
N ASN A 432 8.71 -6.88 4.41
CA ASN A 432 8.48 -7.72 3.23
C ASN A 432 9.00 -9.18 3.38
N SER A 433 9.87 -9.43 4.36
CA SER A 433 10.39 -10.75 4.72
C SER A 433 9.53 -11.48 5.77
N GLY A 434 8.45 -10.87 6.25
CA GLY A 434 7.49 -11.43 7.20
C GLY A 434 7.89 -11.35 8.67
N ASN A 435 8.83 -10.46 9.03
CA ASN A 435 9.22 -10.20 10.43
C ASN A 435 8.57 -8.91 10.96
N TRP A 436 8.32 -8.89 12.26
CA TRP A 436 7.82 -7.69 12.95
C TRP A 436 8.96 -6.68 13.12
N ASN A 437 8.93 -5.59 12.35
CA ASN A 437 9.89 -4.50 12.42
C ASN A 437 9.66 -3.66 13.69
N TRP A 438 8.43 -3.16 13.87
CA TRP A 438 8.02 -2.45 15.08
C TRP A 438 6.51 -2.56 15.34
N GLY A 439 6.09 -2.25 16.57
CA GLY A 439 4.68 -2.12 16.94
C GLY A 439 4.48 -1.21 18.14
N ILE A 440 3.35 -0.52 18.17
CA ILE A 440 2.94 0.36 19.27
C ILE A 440 1.47 0.15 19.63
N ALA A 441 1.13 0.48 20.88
CA ALA A 441 -0.25 0.57 21.34
C ALA A 441 -0.62 2.05 21.60
N ALA A 442 -1.83 2.43 21.24
CA ALA A 442 -2.38 3.78 21.44
C ALA A 442 -3.82 3.71 21.98
N GLY A 443 -4.22 4.66 22.82
CA GLY A 443 -5.54 4.60 23.46
C GLY A 443 -5.53 5.15 24.89
N GLY A 444 -6.41 4.63 25.73
CA GLY A 444 -6.78 5.21 27.01
C GLY A 444 -7.52 4.24 27.93
N SER A 445 -8.49 4.75 28.68
CA SER A 445 -9.29 3.92 29.60
C SER A 445 -10.68 3.57 29.07
N GLY A 446 -11.01 4.05 27.87
CA GLY A 446 -12.21 3.66 27.14
C GLY A 446 -11.95 2.40 26.32
N ASN A 447 -12.84 2.13 25.36
CA ASN A 447 -12.55 1.20 24.27
C ASN A 447 -12.18 2.05 23.04
N ASP A 448 -10.96 1.87 22.56
CA ASP A 448 -10.37 2.61 21.45
C ASP A 448 -9.99 1.60 20.36
N LYS A 449 -10.44 1.82 19.12
CA LYS A 449 -10.33 0.85 18.02
C LYS A 449 -9.78 1.51 16.75
N GLY A 450 -8.79 0.86 16.13
CA GLY A 450 -8.32 1.18 14.78
C GLY A 450 -9.32 0.70 13.73
N ILE A 451 -9.65 1.56 12.76
CA ILE A 451 -10.70 1.28 11.76
C ILE A 451 -10.13 1.18 10.35
N GLY A 452 -9.34 2.16 9.93
CA GLY A 452 -8.79 2.23 8.58
C GLY A 452 -7.41 2.88 8.59
N ILE A 453 -6.49 2.39 7.75
CA ILE A 453 -5.16 2.97 7.57
C ILE A 453 -4.92 3.28 6.09
N ALA A 454 -4.24 4.40 5.85
CA ALA A 454 -3.75 4.80 4.54
C ALA A 454 -2.35 5.42 4.70
N LEU A 455 -1.65 5.62 3.58
CA LEU A 455 -0.38 6.34 3.55
C LEU A 455 -0.62 7.82 3.25
N ASP A 456 0.13 8.71 3.91
CA ASP A 456 0.28 10.08 3.42
C ASP A 456 1.29 10.18 2.26
N SER A 457 1.50 11.40 1.76
CA SER A 457 2.48 11.68 0.71
C SER A 457 3.94 11.51 1.12
N THR A 458 4.21 11.04 2.35
CA THR A 458 5.53 10.63 2.84
C THR A 458 5.58 9.13 3.20
N GLY A 459 4.63 8.34 2.67
CA GLY A 459 4.52 6.90 2.95
C GLY A 459 4.34 6.57 4.43
N SER A 460 3.98 7.55 5.24
CA SER A 460 3.79 7.39 6.68
C SER A 460 2.33 7.07 7.00
N ALA A 461 2.12 6.40 8.14
CA ALA A 461 0.80 5.93 8.54
C ALA A 461 -0.14 7.11 8.90
N VAL A 462 -1.27 7.19 8.20
CA VAL A 462 -2.43 7.97 8.60
C VAL A 462 -3.60 7.02 8.86
N SER A 463 -4.00 6.95 10.12
CA SER A 463 -5.04 6.04 10.61
C SER A 463 -6.31 6.80 10.99
N VAL A 464 -7.46 6.17 10.81
CA VAL A 464 -8.72 6.59 11.43
C VAL A 464 -9.12 5.62 12.53
N VAL A 465 -9.56 6.18 13.66
CA VAL A 465 -9.85 5.45 14.89
C VAL A 465 -11.15 5.92 15.52
N ASN A 466 -11.88 5.00 16.14
CA ASN A 466 -13.00 5.31 17.04
C ASN A 466 -12.50 5.21 18.48
N TYR A 467 -12.79 6.20 19.32
CA TYR A 467 -12.20 6.30 20.66
C TYR A 467 -13.20 6.81 21.71
N GLN A 468 -13.00 6.38 22.96
CA GLN A 468 -13.87 6.69 24.08
C GLN A 468 -13.08 7.32 25.24
N LEU A 469 -13.70 8.27 25.94
CA LEU A 469 -13.07 9.02 27.04
C LEU A 469 -11.83 9.77 26.51
N THR A 470 -10.74 9.82 27.29
CA THR A 470 -9.47 10.42 26.86
C THR A 470 -8.52 9.34 26.33
N ALA A 471 -8.21 9.41 25.03
CA ALA A 471 -7.25 8.55 24.35
C ALA A 471 -5.95 9.29 24.01
N THR A 472 -4.83 8.57 23.95
CA THR A 472 -3.48 9.09 23.68
C THR A 472 -2.86 8.38 22.48
N PHE A 473 -2.53 9.14 21.44
CA PHE A 473 -1.96 8.67 20.18
C PHE A 473 -0.51 9.16 20.08
N SER A 474 0.44 8.33 20.49
CA SER A 474 1.89 8.64 20.49
C SER A 474 2.28 10.03 21.06
N GLY A 475 1.53 10.52 22.04
CA GLY A 475 1.74 11.80 22.72
C GLY A 475 0.71 12.89 22.40
N ALA A 476 -0.01 12.78 21.28
CA ALA A 476 -1.21 13.57 21.02
C ALA A 476 -2.37 13.04 21.88
N GLN A 477 -3.31 13.90 22.30
CA GLN A 477 -4.44 13.50 23.17
C GLN A 477 -5.74 14.14 22.73
N ASN A 478 -6.76 13.31 22.53
CA ASN A 478 -8.14 13.74 22.30
C ASN A 478 -9.02 13.33 23.49
N THR A 479 -10.23 13.88 23.61
CA THR A 479 -11.21 13.45 24.60
C THR A 479 -12.59 13.47 23.98
N SER A 480 -13.29 12.34 24.01
CA SER A 480 -14.58 12.22 23.35
C SER A 480 -15.64 13.11 24.00
N VAL A 481 -16.56 13.59 23.17
CA VAL A 481 -17.75 14.32 23.59
C VAL A 481 -18.95 13.40 23.37
N GLY A 482 -19.62 12.98 24.45
CA GLY A 482 -20.64 11.93 24.36
C GLY A 482 -20.05 10.56 24.69
N ASN A 483 -20.29 9.57 23.83
CA ASN A 483 -19.90 8.17 24.03
C ASN A 483 -18.60 7.87 23.28
N SER A 484 -18.69 7.61 21.97
CA SER A 484 -17.59 7.36 21.04
C SER A 484 -17.45 8.51 20.04
N ASP A 485 -16.22 8.96 19.80
CA ASP A 485 -15.88 9.95 18.78
C ASP A 485 -14.87 9.35 17.77
N LEU A 486 -14.61 10.06 16.66
CA LEU A 486 -13.55 9.70 15.72
C LEU A 486 -12.31 10.60 15.80
N ALA A 487 -11.16 10.03 15.47
CA ALA A 487 -9.94 10.78 15.22
C ALA A 487 -9.18 10.27 14.00
N ILE A 488 -8.56 11.21 13.28
CA ILE A 488 -7.43 10.94 12.40
C ILE A 488 -6.17 10.99 13.27
N TRP A 489 -5.30 9.99 13.12
CA TRP A 489 -4.03 9.86 13.80
C TRP A 489 -2.91 9.69 12.76
N GLY A 490 -2.04 10.70 12.65
CA GLY A 490 -0.81 10.59 11.88
C GLY A 490 0.34 10.10 12.74
N TYR A 491 1.10 9.15 12.23
CA TYR A 491 2.29 8.59 12.87
C TYR A 491 3.41 8.37 11.84
N SER A 492 4.52 9.07 12.03
CA SER A 492 5.73 8.89 11.22
C SER A 492 6.97 8.72 12.09
N LYS A 493 7.96 8.02 11.52
CA LYS A 493 9.24 7.68 12.14
C LYS A 493 10.36 8.25 11.25
N ASP A 494 11.48 8.55 11.89
CA ASP A 494 12.73 9.12 11.36
C ASP A 494 13.83 8.43 12.18
N LEU A 495 14.21 7.23 11.77
CA LEU A 495 14.99 6.28 12.56
C LEU A 495 16.46 6.69 12.67
N ASP A 496 17.13 6.97 11.56
CA ASP A 496 18.55 7.39 11.55
C ASP A 496 18.73 8.87 11.92
N GLY A 497 17.72 9.69 11.64
CA GLY A 497 17.67 11.08 11.97
C GLY A 497 17.97 12.09 10.86
N ASP A 498 17.98 11.68 9.60
CA ASP A 498 18.48 12.46 8.48
C ASP A 498 17.55 13.64 8.07
N GLY A 499 16.24 13.48 8.26
CA GLY A 499 15.18 14.46 7.94
C GLY A 499 14.13 13.99 6.93
N ILE A 500 14.31 12.82 6.32
CA ILE A 500 13.30 12.02 5.63
C ILE A 500 12.56 11.17 6.69
N THR A 501 11.43 10.57 6.32
CA THR A 501 10.69 9.66 7.21
C THR A 501 10.77 8.25 6.66
N ASP A 502 10.89 7.23 7.52
CA ASP A 502 11.08 5.81 7.18
C ASP A 502 10.19 5.28 6.02
N GLY A 503 9.00 5.86 5.79
CA GLY A 503 8.08 5.48 4.70
C GLY A 503 8.33 6.12 3.32
N SER A 504 9.29 7.05 3.22
CA SER A 504 9.78 7.65 1.96
C SER A 504 11.31 7.66 1.91
N ASP A 505 11.92 6.87 2.78
CA ASP A 505 13.36 6.76 2.92
C ASP A 505 13.82 5.49 2.21
N ASN A 506 14.68 5.61 1.21
CA ASN A 506 15.27 4.46 0.53
C ASN A 506 16.41 3.82 1.34
N CYS A 507 16.88 4.45 2.42
CA CYS A 507 17.77 3.86 3.42
C CYS A 507 17.34 4.16 4.87
N PRO A 508 16.19 3.63 5.37
CA PRO A 508 15.61 4.00 6.67
C PRO A 508 16.52 3.85 7.92
N ALA A 509 17.68 3.21 7.79
CA ALA A 509 18.64 3.00 8.87
C ALA A 509 19.96 3.78 8.71
N ASP A 510 20.25 4.37 7.54
CA ASP A 510 21.56 4.84 7.13
C ASP A 510 21.52 6.20 6.38
N ALA A 511 21.42 7.25 7.20
CA ALA A 511 21.18 8.65 6.85
C ALA A 511 21.75 9.17 5.51
N ASN A 512 20.86 9.34 4.53
CA ASN A 512 21.11 9.83 3.17
C ASN A 512 20.08 10.92 2.73
N PRO A 513 20.20 12.18 3.21
CA PRO A 513 19.20 13.24 2.93
C PRO A 513 19.05 13.69 1.47
N ASP A 514 19.91 13.16 0.60
CA ASP A 514 19.88 13.33 -0.84
C ASP A 514 19.11 12.22 -1.58
N GLN A 515 18.86 11.07 -0.93
CA GLN A 515 18.08 9.94 -1.46
C GLN A 515 18.54 9.55 -2.87
N TYR A 516 19.85 9.38 -3.03
CA TYR A 516 20.41 8.81 -4.24
C TYR A 516 20.14 7.30 -4.29
N ASP A 517 19.99 6.84 -5.53
CA ASP A 517 19.54 5.52 -5.96
C ASP A 517 19.98 5.44 -7.44
N HIS A 518 21.11 4.78 -7.69
CA HIS A 518 21.80 4.80 -9.00
C HIS A 518 21.13 3.87 -10.02
N ASP A 519 20.69 2.69 -9.61
CA ASP A 519 20.06 1.68 -10.46
C ASP A 519 18.52 1.82 -10.57
N SER A 520 17.88 2.48 -9.59
CA SER A 520 16.44 2.63 -9.42
C SER A 520 15.68 1.36 -9.01
N ASP A 521 16.27 0.46 -8.21
CA ASP A 521 15.54 -0.66 -7.58
C ASP A 521 14.74 -0.27 -6.32
N GLY A 522 15.08 0.86 -5.69
CA GLY A 522 14.42 1.41 -4.51
C GLY A 522 15.19 1.25 -3.20
N LEU A 523 16.36 0.59 -3.20
CA LEU A 523 17.40 0.78 -2.20
C LEU A 523 18.18 2.05 -2.52
N GLY A 524 18.76 2.69 -1.50
CA GLY A 524 19.57 3.89 -1.70
C GLY A 524 21.06 3.62 -1.65
N ASP A 525 21.86 4.48 -2.32
CA ASP A 525 23.32 4.33 -2.41
C ASP A 525 24.06 4.19 -1.06
N ALA A 526 23.40 4.56 0.05
CA ALA A 526 23.97 4.53 1.39
C ALA A 526 23.81 3.18 2.12
N CYS A 527 22.90 2.32 1.65
CA CYS A 527 22.54 1.04 2.28
C CYS A 527 22.48 -0.13 1.29
N ASP A 528 22.70 0.12 0.00
CA ASP A 528 22.85 -0.89 -1.02
C ASP A 528 24.26 -1.53 -1.01
N ASP A 529 24.30 -2.84 -1.28
CA ASP A 529 25.51 -3.66 -1.40
C ASP A 529 25.92 -3.94 -2.87
N ASP A 530 25.06 -3.60 -3.86
CA ASP A 530 25.23 -3.80 -5.33
C ASP A 530 24.58 -2.63 -6.10
N LEU A 531 25.33 -1.53 -6.24
CA LEU A 531 24.84 -0.18 -6.60
C LEU A 531 24.37 -0.01 -8.05
N ASP A 532 24.75 -0.89 -8.99
CA ASP A 532 24.28 -0.86 -10.38
C ASP A 532 23.54 -2.13 -10.84
N ASN A 533 23.42 -3.11 -9.92
CA ASN A 533 22.58 -4.31 -9.99
C ASN A 533 23.01 -5.29 -11.09
N ASP A 534 24.31 -5.38 -11.33
CA ASP A 534 24.93 -6.36 -12.24
C ASP A 534 25.12 -7.75 -11.57
N GLY A 535 24.95 -7.86 -10.25
CA GLY A 535 25.07 -9.09 -9.48
C GLY A 535 26.44 -9.33 -8.82
N LEU A 536 27.40 -8.40 -8.94
CA LEU A 536 28.59 -8.29 -8.12
C LEU A 536 28.38 -7.26 -7.01
N ALA A 537 29.02 -7.48 -5.86
CA ALA A 537 28.89 -6.54 -4.75
C ALA A 537 29.93 -5.42 -4.87
N ASN A 538 29.60 -4.20 -4.43
CA ASN A 538 30.39 -2.94 -4.45
C ASN A 538 31.86 -3.00 -3.96
N HIS A 539 32.32 -4.13 -3.44
CA HIS A 539 33.67 -4.35 -2.91
C HIS A 539 34.49 -5.40 -3.68
N ASP A 540 33.83 -6.14 -4.58
CA ASP A 540 34.39 -7.10 -5.53
C ASP A 540 34.23 -6.58 -6.99
N ASP A 541 33.64 -5.39 -7.18
CA ASP A 541 33.42 -4.66 -8.44
C ASP A 541 34.27 -3.36 -8.47
N ASP A 542 35.05 -3.15 -9.54
CA ASP A 542 35.91 -1.98 -9.76
C ASP A 542 35.16 -0.81 -10.46
N CYS A 543 33.93 -1.05 -10.92
CA CYS A 543 33.02 -0.14 -11.62
C CYS A 543 31.74 0.27 -10.86
N ASP A 544 31.65 0.01 -9.53
CA ASP A 544 30.54 0.20 -8.56
C ASP A 544 29.39 1.21 -8.79
N MET A 545 29.48 2.20 -9.67
CA MET A 545 28.36 3.04 -10.12
C MET A 545 28.33 3.10 -11.65
N GLY A 546 28.33 1.92 -12.28
CA GLY A 546 28.53 1.70 -13.70
C GLY A 546 27.25 1.79 -14.53
N ALA A 547 27.22 1.07 -15.64
CA ALA A 547 26.04 0.92 -16.48
C ALA A 547 25.03 -0.02 -15.81
N THR A 548 23.76 0.37 -15.77
CA THR A 548 22.72 -0.45 -15.12
C THR A 548 21.96 -1.33 -16.12
N GLY A 549 21.38 -2.44 -15.65
CA GLY A 549 20.44 -3.27 -16.42
C GLY A 549 21.09 -4.35 -17.31
N TRP A 550 22.23 -4.88 -16.89
CA TRP A 550 22.90 -6.07 -17.41
C TRP A 550 23.20 -7.02 -16.24
N PHE A 551 24.07 -8.02 -16.42
CA PHE A 551 24.60 -8.84 -15.32
C PHE A 551 26.05 -9.24 -15.64
N SER A 552 26.95 -9.26 -14.66
CA SER A 552 28.28 -9.84 -14.82
C SER A 552 28.17 -11.34 -15.15
N ASP A 553 28.64 -11.69 -16.34
CA ASP A 553 28.88 -13.06 -16.79
C ASP A 553 29.97 -13.06 -17.86
N ASN A 554 30.63 -14.20 -18.08
CA ASN A 554 31.75 -14.40 -19.01
C ASN A 554 31.55 -13.94 -20.48
N ASN A 555 30.36 -13.45 -20.88
CA ASN A 555 30.09 -12.87 -22.19
C ASN A 555 30.02 -11.34 -22.20
N SER A 556 29.75 -10.70 -21.04
CA SER A 556 29.56 -9.25 -20.86
C SER A 556 30.56 -8.61 -19.89
N ASP A 557 31.23 -9.41 -19.10
CA ASP A 557 32.36 -9.08 -18.22
C ASP A 557 33.34 -10.25 -18.35
N HIS A 558 34.43 -10.02 -19.09
CA HIS A 558 35.35 -11.09 -19.53
C HIS A 558 36.42 -11.41 -18.49
N ASP A 559 36.91 -10.42 -17.74
CA ASP A 559 37.92 -10.59 -16.70
C ASP A 559 37.32 -10.87 -15.30
N GLY A 560 36.08 -10.46 -15.08
CA GLY A 560 35.32 -10.63 -13.84
C GLY A 560 35.47 -9.48 -12.86
N ASP A 561 35.74 -8.24 -13.31
CA ASP A 561 35.92 -7.06 -12.45
C ASP A 561 34.68 -6.18 -12.26
N GLY A 562 33.55 -6.51 -12.90
CA GLY A 562 32.28 -5.77 -12.80
C GLY A 562 32.14 -4.60 -13.79
N CYS A 563 33.15 -4.32 -14.61
CA CYS A 563 33.01 -3.38 -15.71
C CYS A 563 32.41 -4.05 -16.96
N LEU A 564 31.39 -3.43 -17.58
CA LEU A 564 30.77 -3.94 -18.81
C LEU A 564 31.67 -3.70 -20.03
N ASP A 565 32.26 -4.75 -20.61
CA ASP A 565 33.16 -4.64 -21.77
C ASP A 565 32.51 -4.02 -23.03
N ALA A 566 31.18 -4.04 -23.15
CA ALA A 566 30.47 -3.35 -24.23
C ALA A 566 30.33 -1.80 -24.04
N SER A 567 30.87 -1.25 -22.95
CA SER A 567 30.61 0.10 -22.44
C SER A 567 31.76 1.10 -22.72
N LEU A 568 31.93 2.09 -21.85
CA LEU A 568 33.07 3.02 -21.79
C LEU A 568 33.64 3.13 -20.36
N GLU A 569 33.15 2.31 -19.43
CA GLU A 569 33.68 2.19 -18.07
C GLU A 569 34.81 1.19 -18.02
N ASP A 570 34.63 0.02 -18.64
CA ASP A 570 35.70 -0.87 -19.04
C ASP A 570 36.46 -0.29 -20.26
N PRO A 571 37.80 -0.18 -20.19
CA PRO A 571 38.66 0.12 -21.32
C PRO A 571 39.73 -0.95 -21.61
N ASP A 572 39.74 -2.10 -20.94
CA ASP A 572 40.83 -3.10 -20.83
C ASP A 572 40.22 -4.50 -20.58
N ASP A 573 39.44 -5.02 -21.55
CA ASP A 573 38.52 -6.18 -21.43
C ASP A 573 39.12 -7.48 -20.79
N ASP A 574 40.45 -7.67 -20.73
CA ASP A 574 41.12 -8.82 -20.07
C ASP A 574 42.09 -8.46 -18.93
N ASN A 575 42.19 -7.17 -18.61
CA ASN A 575 42.99 -6.55 -17.54
C ASN A 575 44.51 -6.84 -17.63
N ASP A 576 45.06 -7.09 -18.82
CA ASP A 576 46.51 -7.22 -19.03
C ASP A 576 47.26 -5.88 -18.85
N GLY A 577 46.54 -4.75 -18.90
CA GLY A 577 47.04 -3.39 -18.78
C GLY A 577 47.32 -2.67 -20.12
N VAL A 578 46.81 -3.18 -21.24
CA VAL A 578 46.91 -2.62 -22.59
C VAL A 578 45.52 -2.35 -23.17
N LEU A 579 44.90 -1.27 -22.70
CA LEU A 579 43.62 -0.73 -23.19
C LEU A 579 43.24 -1.07 -24.66
N ASP A 580 41.99 -1.48 -24.87
CA ASP A 580 41.29 -1.73 -26.14
C ASP A 580 41.51 -0.68 -27.25
N ASP A 581 41.62 0.59 -26.86
CA ASP A 581 41.81 1.73 -27.76
C ASP A 581 43.28 1.96 -28.17
N HIS A 582 44.19 1.23 -27.53
CA HIS A 582 45.61 1.10 -27.86
C HIS A 582 45.82 0.04 -28.97
N PRO A 583 47.06 -0.34 -29.38
CA PRO A 583 47.26 -1.34 -30.42
C PRO A 583 47.22 -2.76 -29.82
N ASP A 584 46.24 -3.02 -28.96
CA ASP A 584 45.88 -4.38 -28.60
C ASP A 584 45.17 -5.06 -29.80
N ILE A 585 45.40 -6.35 -29.95
CA ILE A 585 44.90 -7.21 -31.02
C ILE A 585 43.96 -8.30 -30.47
N CYS A 586 43.95 -8.52 -29.16
CA CYS A 586 43.12 -9.51 -28.47
C CYS A 586 42.49 -8.97 -27.18
N PRO A 587 41.56 -7.99 -27.25
CA PRO A 587 40.89 -7.41 -26.07
C PRO A 587 40.37 -8.42 -25.07
N LYS A 588 39.80 -9.52 -25.58
CA LYS A 588 39.33 -10.65 -24.79
C LYS A 588 40.35 -11.78 -24.78
N GLY A 589 41.57 -11.47 -24.34
CA GLY A 589 42.69 -12.39 -24.23
C GLY A 589 42.59 -13.27 -22.97
N PRO A 590 43.67 -13.99 -22.60
CA PRO A 590 43.70 -14.75 -21.36
C PRO A 590 43.68 -13.81 -20.15
N VAL A 591 42.86 -14.08 -19.13
CA VAL A 591 42.77 -13.22 -17.95
C VAL A 591 43.82 -13.55 -16.89
N GLY A 592 44.24 -12.56 -16.08
CA GLY A 592 45.08 -12.78 -14.89
C GLY A 592 46.60 -12.82 -15.13
N TRP A 593 47.07 -12.27 -16.25
CA TRP A 593 48.47 -11.93 -16.52
C TRP A 593 48.62 -10.39 -16.59
N ILE A 594 49.78 -9.88 -17.00
CA ILE A 594 50.03 -8.44 -17.23
C ILE A 594 51.06 -8.30 -18.36
N SER A 595 50.78 -7.51 -19.39
CA SER A 595 51.73 -7.26 -20.49
C SER A 595 53.03 -6.67 -19.98
N ASN A 596 54.13 -7.30 -20.40
CA ASN A 596 55.47 -6.78 -20.22
C ASN A 596 56.43 -7.37 -21.26
N ALA A 597 57.59 -6.73 -21.40
CA ALA A 597 58.63 -7.11 -22.37
C ALA A 597 59.34 -8.48 -22.12
N SER A 598 58.70 -9.43 -21.42
CA SER A 598 59.12 -10.83 -21.30
C SER A 598 58.02 -11.88 -21.54
N ASN A 599 56.76 -11.47 -21.66
CA ASN A 599 55.60 -12.29 -22.05
C ASN A 599 54.77 -11.66 -23.19
N ASP A 600 55.08 -10.43 -23.60
CA ASP A 600 54.58 -9.73 -24.78
C ASP A 600 55.81 -9.06 -25.46
N GLU A 601 56.40 -9.69 -26.49
CA GLU A 601 57.64 -9.20 -27.14
C GLU A 601 57.35 -8.12 -28.22
N ASN A 602 56.15 -8.14 -28.79
CA ASN A 602 55.65 -7.27 -29.86
C ASN A 602 54.91 -6.03 -29.36
N THR A 603 54.50 -6.00 -28.09
CA THR A 603 53.68 -4.96 -27.43
C THR A 603 52.35 -4.74 -28.14
N ASP A 604 51.61 -5.84 -28.35
CA ASP A 604 50.28 -5.84 -29.00
C ASP A 604 49.15 -6.47 -28.18
N GLY A 605 49.29 -6.48 -26.84
CA GLY A 605 48.23 -6.88 -25.88
C GLY A 605 48.04 -8.40 -25.75
N CYS A 606 48.84 -9.18 -26.46
CA CYS A 606 48.66 -10.63 -26.52
C CYS A 606 49.80 -11.42 -25.89
N GLU A 607 49.46 -12.45 -25.10
CA GLU A 607 50.47 -13.27 -24.44
C GLU A 607 51.25 -14.15 -25.45
N ASP A 608 52.54 -13.86 -25.61
CA ASP A 608 53.52 -14.52 -26.49
C ASP A 608 54.06 -15.85 -25.91
N VAL A 609 53.35 -16.48 -24.97
CA VAL A 609 53.75 -17.76 -24.35
C VAL A 609 53.48 -18.92 -25.31
N ASP A 610 54.50 -19.75 -25.54
CA ASP A 610 54.46 -21.03 -26.27
C ASP A 610 54.93 -22.11 -25.28
N THR A 611 53.98 -22.80 -24.65
CA THR A 611 54.22 -23.70 -23.50
C THR A 611 54.91 -25.01 -23.90
N ASP A 612 54.68 -25.53 -25.11
CA ASP A 612 55.26 -26.80 -25.56
C ASP A 612 56.36 -26.68 -26.63
N GLY A 613 56.50 -25.52 -27.26
CA GLY A 613 57.60 -25.14 -28.13
C GLY A 613 57.41 -25.49 -29.61
N ASP A 614 56.18 -25.59 -30.10
CA ASP A 614 55.90 -25.98 -31.49
C ASP A 614 55.91 -24.83 -32.51
N GLY A 615 55.79 -23.59 -32.01
CA GLY A 615 55.78 -22.37 -32.81
C GLY A 615 54.41 -21.71 -32.97
N LEU A 616 53.39 -22.18 -32.27
CA LEU A 616 52.17 -21.44 -31.95
C LEU A 616 52.24 -20.95 -30.50
N VAL A 617 51.57 -19.84 -30.21
CA VAL A 617 51.40 -19.32 -28.85
C VAL A 617 50.12 -19.91 -28.26
N ASP A 618 50.06 -20.10 -26.94
CA ASP A 618 49.02 -20.85 -26.23
C ASP A 618 47.59 -20.34 -26.56
N GLN A 619 47.42 -19.01 -26.71
CA GLN A 619 46.17 -18.36 -27.11
C GLN A 619 45.71 -18.66 -28.57
N LEU A 620 46.61 -19.16 -29.42
CA LEU A 620 46.35 -19.56 -30.81
C LEU A 620 46.57 -21.07 -31.03
N ASP A 621 46.71 -21.83 -29.95
CA ASP A 621 46.98 -23.27 -29.96
C ASP A 621 45.84 -24.06 -29.31
N ASN A 622 45.06 -24.75 -30.15
CA ASN A 622 43.98 -25.64 -29.70
C ASN A 622 44.46 -26.86 -28.89
N CYS A 623 45.78 -27.06 -28.75
CA CYS A 623 46.40 -28.00 -27.81
C CYS A 623 47.67 -27.44 -27.15
N ALA A 624 47.63 -26.24 -26.56
CA ALA A 624 48.72 -25.50 -25.87
C ALA A 624 49.68 -26.25 -24.89
N ASN A 625 49.53 -27.56 -24.67
CA ASN A 625 50.45 -28.40 -23.91
C ASN A 625 51.01 -29.61 -24.71
N LEU A 626 50.63 -29.79 -25.99
CA LEU A 626 50.83 -30.99 -26.81
C LEU A 626 51.02 -30.74 -28.34
N SER A 627 52.02 -29.96 -28.74
CA SER A 627 52.62 -29.79 -30.07
C SER A 627 51.88 -30.41 -31.26
N ASN A 628 51.07 -29.57 -31.92
CA ASN A 628 50.24 -29.86 -33.09
C ASN A 628 50.11 -28.65 -34.05
N LEU A 629 51.23 -28.20 -34.60
CA LEU A 629 51.33 -27.13 -35.60
C LEU A 629 50.39 -27.22 -36.83
N ASP A 630 49.70 -28.34 -37.05
CA ASP A 630 48.64 -28.46 -38.07
C ASP A 630 47.23 -28.08 -37.59
N GLN A 631 47.02 -27.85 -36.29
CA GLN A 631 45.80 -27.34 -35.65
C GLN A 631 44.55 -28.06 -36.18
N ALA A 632 44.64 -29.39 -36.20
CA ALA A 632 43.51 -30.24 -36.56
C ALA A 632 42.48 -30.21 -35.44
N ASP A 633 41.24 -29.97 -35.83
CA ASP A 633 40.02 -29.93 -35.04
C ASP A 633 38.92 -30.45 -35.99
N LEU A 634 38.42 -31.65 -35.73
CA LEU A 634 37.55 -32.39 -36.64
C LEU A 634 36.06 -32.08 -36.44
N ASP A 635 35.62 -31.81 -35.21
CA ASP A 635 34.21 -31.57 -34.89
C ASP A 635 33.87 -30.08 -34.73
N GLY A 636 34.87 -29.24 -34.47
CA GLY A 636 34.79 -27.78 -34.38
C GLY A 636 34.52 -27.25 -32.97
N ASP A 637 34.83 -28.00 -31.91
CA ASP A 637 34.60 -27.58 -30.52
C ASP A 637 35.68 -26.61 -29.97
N GLY A 638 36.83 -26.51 -30.65
CA GLY A 638 37.96 -25.65 -30.28
C GLY A 638 39.11 -26.36 -29.56
N ILE A 639 38.99 -27.66 -29.27
CA ILE A 639 40.05 -28.53 -28.76
C ILE A 639 40.66 -29.31 -29.93
N GLY A 640 41.98 -29.46 -29.98
CA GLY A 640 42.63 -30.13 -31.11
C GLY A 640 42.63 -31.67 -31.04
N ASP A 641 42.58 -32.31 -32.21
CA ASP A 641 42.59 -33.78 -32.46
C ASP A 641 43.62 -34.59 -31.63
N VAL A 642 44.68 -33.94 -31.10
CA VAL A 642 45.76 -34.61 -30.36
C VAL A 642 45.63 -34.53 -28.83
N CYS A 643 44.82 -33.60 -28.33
CA CYS A 643 44.57 -33.37 -26.91
C CYS A 643 43.10 -33.59 -26.52
N ASP A 644 42.21 -33.71 -27.50
CA ASP A 644 40.83 -34.15 -27.33
C ASP A 644 40.72 -35.69 -27.13
N ASP A 645 39.80 -36.09 -26.25
CA ASP A 645 39.43 -37.48 -25.95
C ASP A 645 38.22 -37.96 -26.82
N ASP A 646 37.45 -37.07 -27.47
CA ASP A 646 36.24 -37.36 -28.30
C ASP A 646 36.26 -36.67 -29.69
N ILE A 647 37.31 -36.95 -30.47
CA ILE A 647 37.69 -36.30 -31.75
C ILE A 647 36.55 -36.18 -32.81
N ASP A 648 35.44 -36.92 -32.71
CA ASP A 648 34.28 -36.76 -33.60
C ASP A 648 32.94 -36.36 -32.95
N GLY A 649 32.98 -35.89 -31.69
CA GLY A 649 31.85 -35.30 -30.96
C GLY A 649 30.66 -36.26 -30.78
N ASP A 650 30.94 -37.54 -30.56
CA ASP A 650 30.02 -38.68 -30.70
C ASP A 650 29.50 -39.23 -29.35
N GLY A 651 30.25 -39.04 -28.24
CA GLY A 651 29.86 -39.27 -26.84
C GLY A 651 29.74 -40.72 -26.33
#